data_AF-A0A6I8R086-F1
#
_entry.id   AF-A0A6I8R086-F1
#
_cell.length_a   1.000
_cell.length_b   1.000
_cell.length_c   1.000
_cell.angle_alpha   90.00
_cell.angle_beta   90.00
_cell.angle_gamma   90.00
#
_symmetry.space_group_name_H-M   'P 1'
#
loop_
_entity.id
_entity.type
_entity.pdbx_description
1 polymer ?
#
loop_
_entity_poly.entity_id
_entity_poly.type
_entity_poly.pdbx_seq_one_letter_code
_entity_poly.pdbx_strand_id
1 'polypeptide(L)'
;MDYCLANFRKKRWTMIIKNEIISVTATQIRTIFDVLAETSNSEKQNDQSGLYSFLEDVPKALLPGVGGKKILDFWWKAVNTRQLFSEVYLVTNADKYKHYERWATANDFPVENIINDGTTTYETRLGAVADLELAISSKKLNDDIMLIAADMLCADQNFDMAQVIKFFQLKGGELAIYYEMEESESTSSRGIVEVCPDTHRIKHFFEKPQLGETSSRLASVVFYCFQQESLHTLETFLNQFPDTADRVLGKYMEWLINTAKVPVYGMKLPTGFQLIGQVGLPDYTKWLAHYSTLKNEPKVKAITCRAYARIGIIGNPSDGYFGKTISMSIANFWAEVTISESKNLVLVPHPLNDPTEFGSLLDLYYISRKEGYLGGLRLLQATCKKFYQFCSEKGIALSKQNFTLKYNVNIPRQVGLAGSSAIVSATLKCLMKFYNLTDDDMPISVRPNFILDVEKEELFITAGLQDRVVQVYEGLVYMDFNRSLMDERGFGNYVPMDIQCAPPFWLAYLRDPSDSGVIHSNVRQRWLNGDPDVIEAMKLFAELTDKARDSMEQKNWHDLAELMNKNLELRRSIFTDACLGPGNLKMIEIAKQHGSAVKLPGSGGAIIGLCFDLKKLSELKKAYQEAGFVFCQIVPYCPGNTGGQ
;
A
#
# COMPACT_ATOMS: atom_id res chain seq x y z
N MET A 1 -31.29 25.61 -22.07
CA MET A 1 -32.35 26.23 -22.88
C MET A 1 -32.75 25.21 -23.92
N ASP A 2 -33.87 24.55 -23.63
CA ASP A 2 -34.76 23.68 -24.40
C ASP A 2 -34.30 23.04 -25.72
N TYR A 3 -34.41 21.70 -25.79
CA TYR A 3 -35.18 21.03 -26.84
C TYR A 3 -35.67 19.63 -26.39
N CYS A 4 -36.97 19.38 -26.64
CA CYS A 4 -37.70 18.11 -26.74
C CYS A 4 -38.23 17.39 -25.48
N LEU A 5 -39.44 17.82 -25.07
CA LEU A 5 -40.51 16.94 -24.57
C LEU A 5 -41.43 16.54 -25.75
N ALA A 6 -41.59 15.23 -26.02
CA ALA A 6 -42.89 14.59 -26.27
C ALA A 6 -42.75 13.10 -26.67
N ASN A 7 -43.61 12.27 -26.06
CA ASN A 7 -44.03 10.91 -26.43
C ASN A 7 -43.06 9.74 -26.20
N PHE A 8 -43.10 9.15 -25.00
CA PHE A 8 -43.09 7.69 -24.83
C PHE A 8 -43.94 7.26 -23.63
N ARG A 9 -45.10 6.65 -23.90
CA ARG A 9 -45.89 5.90 -22.93
C ARG A 9 -45.30 4.49 -22.78
N LYS A 10 -45.11 4.09 -21.51
CA LYS A 10 -45.04 2.72 -20.98
C LYS A 10 -44.11 1.72 -21.70
N LYS A 11 -42.83 1.77 -21.33
CA LYS A 11 -41.97 0.60 -21.02
C LYS A 11 -40.78 1.15 -20.22
N ARG A 12 -40.67 0.81 -18.93
CA ARG A 12 -39.52 1.17 -18.10
C ARG A 12 -38.30 0.38 -18.61
N TRP A 13 -37.52 1.03 -19.47
CA TRP A 13 -36.10 0.72 -19.65
C TRP A 13 -35.35 1.81 -18.91
N THR A 14 -34.67 1.46 -17.82
CA THR A 14 -33.77 2.37 -17.11
C THR A 14 -32.35 2.14 -17.64
N MET A 15 -31.82 3.21 -18.19
CA MET A 15 -30.45 3.44 -18.62
C MET A 15 -29.43 3.06 -17.53
N ILE A 16 -28.48 2.19 -17.88
CA ILE A 16 -27.36 1.77 -17.03
C ILE A 16 -26.30 2.87 -17.07
N ILE A 17 -26.21 3.64 -15.99
CA ILE A 17 -25.05 4.48 -15.66
C ILE A 17 -24.47 3.87 -14.38
N LYS A 18 -23.26 3.31 -14.51
CA LYS A 18 -22.52 2.58 -13.48
C LYS A 18 -21.99 3.57 -12.43
N ASN A 19 -22.87 3.97 -11.51
CA ASN A 19 -22.51 4.56 -10.22
C ASN A 19 -22.64 3.45 -9.18
N GLU A 20 -21.51 2.89 -8.73
CA GLU A 20 -21.47 2.01 -7.56
C GLU A 20 -21.67 2.84 -6.29
N ILE A 21 -22.92 3.25 -6.08
CA ILE A 21 -23.44 3.47 -4.73
C ILE A 21 -23.77 2.07 -4.24
N ILE A 22 -22.82 1.43 -3.56
CA ILE A 22 -23.10 0.24 -2.77
C ILE A 22 -23.98 0.71 -1.62
N SER A 23 -25.30 0.58 -1.80
CA SER A 23 -26.20 0.45 -0.67
C SER A 23 -25.73 -0.79 0.10
N VAL A 24 -25.07 -0.59 1.24
CA VAL A 24 -24.87 -1.68 2.20
C VAL A 24 -26.25 -1.96 2.78
N THR A 25 -27.03 -2.78 2.05
CA THR A 25 -28.10 -3.55 2.67
C THR A 25 -27.48 -4.30 3.84
N ALA A 26 -28.05 -4.17 5.03
CA ALA A 26 -27.61 -4.87 6.23
C ALA A 26 -27.20 -6.30 5.87
N THR A 27 -25.90 -6.58 5.94
CA THR A 27 -25.38 -7.87 5.51
C THR A 27 -25.92 -8.92 6.47
N GLN A 28 -26.43 -10.03 5.94
CA GLN A 28 -26.81 -11.22 6.70
C GLN A 28 -25.56 -11.95 7.22
N ILE A 29 -24.72 -11.25 7.99
CA ILE A 29 -23.56 -11.82 8.69
C ILE A 29 -23.80 -11.65 10.18
N ARG A 30 -23.73 -12.74 10.94
CA ARG A 30 -23.80 -12.74 12.41
C ARG A 30 -22.40 -12.84 12.99
N THR A 31 -22.17 -12.19 14.13
CA THR A 31 -20.89 -12.30 14.83
C THR A 31 -21.03 -13.12 16.10
N ILE A 32 -20.11 -14.06 16.32
CA ILE A 32 -20.01 -14.83 17.55
C ILE A 32 -18.68 -14.49 18.23
N PHE A 33 -18.77 -14.04 19.47
CA PHE A 33 -17.63 -13.96 20.37
C PHE A 33 -17.51 -15.27 21.14
N ASP A 34 -16.41 -15.98 20.94
CA ASP A 34 -16.05 -17.16 21.74
C ASP A 34 -15.06 -16.76 22.83
N VAL A 35 -15.31 -17.18 24.07
CA VAL A 35 -14.48 -16.86 25.24
C VAL A 35 -14.03 -18.11 26.00
N LEU A 36 -14.24 -19.32 25.46
CA LEU A 36 -14.15 -20.56 26.23
C LEU A 36 -12.76 -21.21 26.28
N ALA A 37 -11.71 -20.51 25.84
CA ALA A 37 -10.32 -20.91 26.08
C ALA A 37 -9.83 -20.60 27.51
N GLU A 38 -10.72 -20.49 28.51
CA GLU A 38 -10.32 -20.22 29.90
C GLU A 38 -9.86 -21.50 30.60
N THR A 39 -8.57 -21.80 30.48
CA THR A 39 -7.88 -22.52 31.55
C THR A 39 -7.94 -21.69 32.83
N SER A 40 -8.23 -22.36 33.94
CA SER A 40 -8.00 -21.85 35.29
C SER A 40 -6.69 -21.07 35.33
N ASN A 41 -6.71 -19.89 35.97
CA ASN A 41 -5.56 -19.02 36.24
C ASN A 41 -4.52 -19.69 37.17
N SER A 42 -4.05 -20.91 36.88
CA SER A 42 -3.11 -21.65 37.72
C SER A 42 -1.75 -20.95 37.86
N GLU A 43 -1.40 -20.03 36.97
CA GLU A 43 -0.14 -19.26 37.04
C GLU A 43 -0.28 -17.86 37.68
N LYS A 44 -1.50 -17.44 38.08
CA LYS A 44 -1.65 -16.21 38.90
C LYS A 44 -1.25 -16.39 40.36
N GLN A 45 -0.97 -17.63 40.80
CA GLN A 45 -0.45 -17.94 42.14
C GLN A 45 0.96 -17.39 42.42
N ASN A 46 1.63 -16.78 41.43
CA ASN A 46 2.98 -16.23 41.56
C ASN A 46 3.04 -14.70 41.79
N ASP A 47 1.91 -14.00 41.99
CA ASP A 47 1.96 -12.58 42.39
C ASP A 47 2.41 -12.41 43.84
N GLN A 48 3.72 -12.32 44.07
CA GLN A 48 4.28 -12.07 45.41
C GLN A 48 3.94 -10.66 45.95
N SER A 49 3.47 -9.74 45.11
CA SER A 49 3.17 -8.35 45.48
C SER A 49 1.75 -8.14 46.01
N GLY A 50 0.82 -9.07 45.72
CA GLY A 50 -0.60 -8.98 46.07
C GLY A 50 -1.39 -7.90 45.31
N LEU A 51 -0.73 -7.13 44.44
CA LEU A 51 -1.31 -6.01 43.70
C LEU A 51 -2.41 -6.44 42.73
N TYR A 52 -2.38 -7.68 42.22
CA TYR A 52 -3.32 -8.18 41.22
C TYR A 52 -4.30 -9.24 41.76
N SER A 53 -4.32 -9.45 43.09
CA SER A 53 -5.22 -10.39 43.77
C SER A 53 -6.71 -10.14 43.47
N PHE A 54 -7.11 -8.88 43.26
CA PHE A 54 -8.49 -8.55 42.89
C PHE A 54 -8.91 -9.00 41.47
N LEU A 55 -7.95 -9.43 40.65
CA LEU A 55 -8.17 -10.00 39.30
C LEU A 55 -8.21 -11.54 39.31
N GLU A 56 -8.14 -12.14 40.50
CA GLU A 56 -8.41 -13.56 40.70
C GLU A 56 -9.88 -13.85 40.30
N ASP A 57 -10.11 -14.95 39.59
CA ASP A 57 -11.39 -15.35 38.99
C ASP A 57 -12.05 -14.41 37.96
N VAL A 58 -11.46 -13.25 37.64
CA VAL A 58 -11.94 -12.40 36.55
C VAL A 58 -11.61 -13.03 35.19
N PRO A 59 -12.63 -13.22 34.31
CA PRO A 59 -12.43 -13.74 32.96
C PRO A 59 -11.45 -12.89 32.15
N LYS A 60 -10.66 -13.52 31.28
CA LYS A 60 -9.58 -12.85 30.55
C LYS A 60 -10.10 -11.72 29.67
N ALA A 61 -11.19 -11.97 28.95
CA ALA A 61 -11.86 -10.96 28.11
C ALA A 61 -12.37 -9.73 28.91
N LEU A 62 -12.50 -9.86 30.24
CA LEU A 62 -12.95 -8.81 31.13
C LEU A 62 -11.82 -8.17 31.95
N LEU A 63 -10.56 -8.53 31.70
CA LEU A 63 -9.42 -7.90 32.35
C LEU A 63 -9.33 -6.40 31.97
N PRO A 64 -9.08 -5.52 32.96
CA PRO A 64 -9.05 -4.09 32.74
C PRO A 64 -7.75 -3.66 32.04
N GLY A 65 -7.88 -2.98 30.92
CA GLY A 65 -6.79 -2.30 30.25
C GLY A 65 -6.56 -0.87 30.72
N VAL A 66 -5.67 -0.20 30.02
CA VAL A 66 -5.29 1.18 30.31
C VAL A 66 -6.50 2.11 30.20
N GLY A 67 -6.82 2.80 31.29
CA GLY A 67 -8.02 3.63 31.40
C GLY A 67 -9.30 2.87 31.80
N GLY A 68 -9.18 1.64 32.28
CA GLY A 68 -10.27 0.86 32.89
C GLY A 68 -11.19 0.14 31.89
N LYS A 69 -10.93 0.24 30.59
CA LYS A 69 -11.68 -0.47 29.54
C LYS A 69 -11.24 -1.93 29.47
N LYS A 70 -12.20 -2.84 29.36
CA LYS A 70 -11.97 -4.29 29.27
C LYS A 70 -11.62 -4.69 27.84
N ILE A 71 -10.97 -5.85 27.65
CA ILE A 71 -10.64 -6.37 26.32
C ILE A 71 -11.90 -6.49 25.43
N LEU A 72 -12.98 -7.02 25.99
CA LEU A 72 -14.25 -7.18 25.29
C LEU A 72 -14.91 -5.85 24.87
N ASP A 73 -14.64 -4.74 25.59
CA ASP A 73 -15.18 -3.42 25.22
C ASP A 73 -14.63 -2.96 23.86
N PHE A 74 -13.39 -3.34 23.51
CA PHE A 74 -12.78 -2.98 22.22
C PHE A 74 -13.45 -3.73 21.07
N TRP A 75 -13.67 -5.02 21.23
CA TRP A 75 -14.36 -5.84 20.25
C TRP A 75 -15.83 -5.43 20.10
N TRP A 76 -16.53 -5.20 21.20
CA TRP A 76 -17.90 -4.71 21.15
C TRP A 76 -18.00 -3.37 20.46
N LYS A 77 -17.09 -2.42 20.74
CA LYS A 77 -17.02 -1.16 20.01
C LYS A 77 -16.76 -1.38 18.52
N ALA A 78 -15.86 -2.28 18.13
CA ALA A 78 -15.54 -2.55 16.72
C ALA A 78 -16.73 -3.13 15.94
N VAL A 79 -17.49 -4.03 16.58
CA VAL A 79 -18.64 -4.75 15.96
C VAL A 79 -19.93 -3.93 16.04
N ASN A 80 -20.18 -3.22 17.14
CA ASN A 80 -21.35 -2.35 17.33
C ASN A 80 -21.23 -1.00 16.59
N THR A 81 -20.17 -0.80 15.80
CA THR A 81 -19.98 0.40 14.98
C THR A 81 -20.46 0.15 13.55
N ARG A 82 -21.48 0.92 13.13
CA ARG A 82 -22.18 0.79 11.83
C ARG A 82 -23.01 -0.51 11.81
N GLN A 83 -24.20 -0.49 11.18
CA GLN A 83 -25.10 -1.66 11.07
C GLN A 83 -24.54 -2.74 10.13
N LEU A 84 -23.34 -3.24 10.41
CA LEU A 84 -22.62 -4.23 9.61
C LEU A 84 -23.10 -5.65 9.89
N PHE A 85 -23.52 -5.90 11.13
CA PHE A 85 -23.96 -7.19 11.63
C PHE A 85 -25.42 -7.12 12.02
N SER A 86 -26.19 -8.15 11.70
CA SER A 86 -27.59 -8.26 12.08
C SER A 86 -27.74 -8.50 13.59
N GLU A 87 -26.96 -9.44 14.12
CA GLU A 87 -26.94 -9.82 15.52
C GLU A 87 -25.53 -10.27 15.96
N VAL A 88 -25.26 -10.13 17.25
CA VAL A 88 -23.99 -10.51 17.88
C VAL A 88 -24.30 -11.38 19.09
N TYR A 89 -23.58 -12.50 19.19
CA TYR A 89 -23.72 -13.50 20.25
C TYR A 89 -22.41 -13.65 21.02
N LEU A 90 -22.53 -14.03 22.29
CA LEU A 90 -21.39 -14.25 23.19
C LEU A 90 -21.56 -15.62 23.84
N VAL A 91 -20.62 -16.53 23.64
CA VAL A 91 -20.67 -17.88 24.26
C VAL A 91 -19.75 -17.91 25.49
N THR A 92 -20.26 -18.43 26.60
CA THR A 92 -19.53 -18.54 27.87
C THR A 92 -20.02 -19.74 28.68
N ASN A 93 -19.30 -20.07 29.76
CA ASN A 93 -19.64 -21.17 30.64
C ASN A 93 -20.50 -20.73 31.82
N ALA A 94 -21.09 -21.68 32.52
CA ALA A 94 -21.97 -21.40 33.64
C ALA A 94 -21.23 -20.77 34.84
N ASP A 95 -19.94 -21.09 35.02
CA ASP A 95 -19.10 -20.49 36.07
C ASP A 95 -18.91 -18.98 35.85
N LYS A 96 -18.59 -18.57 34.62
CA LYS A 96 -18.30 -17.17 34.27
C LYS A 96 -19.48 -16.38 33.76
N TYR A 97 -20.63 -17.01 33.49
CA TYR A 97 -21.84 -16.38 32.95
C TYR A 97 -22.20 -15.06 33.65
N LYS A 98 -22.17 -15.02 35.00
CA LYS A 98 -22.54 -13.81 35.75
C LYS A 98 -21.59 -12.63 35.54
N HIS A 99 -20.33 -12.87 35.19
CA HIS A 99 -19.41 -11.79 34.84
C HIS A 99 -19.81 -11.13 33.51
N TYR A 100 -20.19 -11.95 32.52
CA TYR A 100 -20.61 -11.47 31.19
C TYR A 100 -22.01 -10.86 31.19
N GLU A 101 -22.96 -11.38 31.99
CA GLU A 101 -24.29 -10.77 32.18
C GLU A 101 -24.18 -9.33 32.71
N ARG A 102 -23.31 -9.11 33.70
CA ARG A 102 -23.01 -7.77 34.25
C ARG A 102 -22.31 -6.88 33.23
N TRP A 103 -21.35 -7.42 32.49
CA TRP A 103 -20.67 -6.69 31.43
C TRP A 103 -21.63 -6.24 30.33
N ALA A 104 -22.53 -7.14 29.91
CA ALA A 104 -23.49 -6.87 28.84
C ALA A 104 -24.47 -5.78 29.24
N THR A 105 -25.01 -5.85 30.45
CA THR A 105 -25.89 -4.81 31.01
C THR A 105 -25.19 -3.45 31.06
N ALA A 106 -23.90 -3.41 31.40
CA ALA A 106 -23.14 -2.15 31.50
C ALA A 106 -22.73 -1.54 30.15
N ASN A 107 -22.78 -2.32 29.06
CA ASN A 107 -22.31 -1.93 27.72
C ASN A 107 -23.41 -1.98 26.65
N ASP A 108 -24.67 -2.07 27.05
CA ASP A 108 -25.83 -2.18 26.16
C ASP A 108 -25.73 -3.36 25.17
N PHE A 109 -25.12 -4.47 25.59
CA PHE A 109 -25.14 -5.72 24.84
C PHE A 109 -26.42 -6.52 25.19
N PRO A 110 -27.14 -7.11 24.22
CA PRO A 110 -28.35 -7.88 24.50
C PRO A 110 -28.05 -9.10 25.37
N VAL A 111 -28.53 -9.10 26.62
CA VAL A 111 -28.25 -10.17 27.60
C VAL A 111 -28.79 -11.52 27.11
N GLU A 112 -29.90 -11.51 26.37
CA GLU A 112 -30.50 -12.66 25.71
C GLU A 112 -29.60 -13.30 24.63
N ASN A 113 -28.58 -12.59 24.16
CA ASN A 113 -27.60 -13.08 23.18
C ASN A 113 -26.36 -13.70 23.85
N ILE A 114 -26.32 -13.77 25.18
CA ILE A 114 -25.33 -14.57 25.89
C ILE A 114 -25.80 -16.03 25.91
N ILE A 115 -24.95 -16.91 25.42
CA ILE A 115 -25.18 -18.35 25.35
C ILE A 115 -24.33 -19.01 26.44
N ASN A 116 -25.00 -19.73 27.33
CA ASN A 116 -24.37 -20.46 28.42
C ASN A 116 -24.26 -21.94 28.02
N ASP A 117 -23.04 -22.45 27.93
CA ASP A 117 -22.75 -23.83 27.55
C ASP A 117 -23.10 -24.88 28.64
N GLY A 118 -23.40 -24.42 29.86
CA GLY A 118 -23.76 -25.24 31.01
C GLY A 118 -22.58 -25.83 31.79
N THR A 119 -21.34 -25.64 31.33
CA THR A 119 -20.15 -26.21 31.95
C THR A 119 -19.67 -25.36 33.14
N THR A 120 -19.11 -26.00 34.17
CA THR A 120 -18.66 -25.32 35.40
C THR A 120 -17.19 -25.55 35.72
N THR A 121 -16.53 -26.46 35.01
CA THR A 121 -15.13 -26.81 35.21
C THR A 121 -14.42 -26.98 33.87
N TYR A 122 -13.10 -26.81 33.88
CA TYR A 122 -12.28 -26.94 32.68
C TYR A 122 -12.33 -28.37 32.11
N GLU A 123 -12.37 -29.38 32.96
CA GLU A 123 -12.39 -30.80 32.58
C GLU A 123 -13.69 -31.19 31.86
N THR A 124 -14.80 -30.53 32.19
CA THR A 124 -16.14 -30.81 31.63
C THR A 124 -16.49 -29.94 30.42
N ARG A 125 -15.55 -29.13 29.92
CA ARG A 125 -15.79 -28.20 28.80
C ARG A 125 -16.28 -28.94 27.54
N LEU A 126 -17.10 -28.28 26.72
CA LEU A 126 -17.57 -28.85 25.43
C LEU A 126 -16.49 -28.78 24.34
N GLY A 127 -15.70 -27.70 24.37
CA GLY A 127 -14.70 -27.35 23.37
C GLY A 127 -15.22 -26.30 22.39
N ALA A 128 -14.36 -25.37 21.97
CA ALA A 128 -14.71 -24.18 21.18
C ALA A 128 -15.52 -24.49 19.89
N VAL A 129 -15.27 -25.62 19.24
CA VAL A 129 -16.02 -26.04 18.05
C VAL A 129 -17.46 -26.46 18.41
N ALA A 130 -17.64 -27.12 19.56
CA ALA A 130 -18.95 -27.49 20.07
C ALA A 130 -19.71 -26.27 20.60
N ASP A 131 -19.00 -25.27 21.15
CA ASP A 131 -19.59 -24.00 21.58
C ASP A 131 -20.13 -23.19 20.40
N LEU A 132 -19.40 -23.19 19.28
CA LEU A 132 -19.87 -22.63 18.01
C LEU A 132 -21.12 -23.36 17.50
N GLU A 133 -21.12 -24.70 17.51
CA GLU A 133 -22.28 -25.50 17.11
C GLU A 133 -23.49 -25.21 18.00
N LEU A 134 -23.30 -25.15 19.33
CA LEU A 134 -24.33 -24.80 20.31
C LEU A 134 -24.92 -23.43 20.03
N ALA A 135 -24.08 -22.44 19.69
CA ALA A 135 -24.55 -21.10 19.36
C ALA A 135 -25.42 -21.10 18.10
N ILE A 136 -25.00 -21.83 17.07
CA ILE A 136 -25.72 -21.97 15.80
C ILE A 136 -27.07 -22.67 16.02
N SER A 137 -27.08 -23.82 16.71
CA SER A 137 -28.27 -24.64 16.90
C SER A 137 -29.30 -23.98 17.83
N SER A 138 -28.85 -23.41 18.96
CA SER A 138 -29.72 -22.76 19.94
C SER A 138 -30.42 -21.51 19.40
N LYS A 139 -29.73 -20.75 18.54
CA LYS A 139 -30.26 -19.52 17.93
C LYS A 139 -30.81 -19.74 16.51
N LYS A 140 -30.71 -20.96 15.98
CA LYS A 140 -31.14 -21.35 14.63
C LYS A 140 -30.52 -20.44 13.56
N LEU A 141 -29.21 -20.22 13.69
CA LEU A 141 -28.47 -19.35 12.77
C LEU A 141 -28.37 -20.02 11.41
N ASN A 142 -28.66 -19.26 10.36
CA ASN A 142 -28.66 -19.74 8.97
C ASN A 142 -28.13 -18.64 8.05
N ASP A 143 -27.12 -17.93 8.53
CA ASP A 143 -26.47 -16.79 7.90
C ASP A 143 -24.95 -17.06 7.91
N ASP A 144 -24.17 -16.30 7.15
CA ASP A 144 -22.71 -16.31 7.26
C ASP A 144 -22.28 -15.87 8.68
N ILE A 145 -21.20 -16.44 9.20
CA ILE A 145 -20.76 -16.22 10.58
C ILE A 145 -19.35 -15.67 10.63
N MET A 146 -19.18 -14.53 11.31
CA MET A 146 -17.87 -14.06 11.75
C MET A 146 -17.60 -14.51 13.18
N LEU A 147 -16.56 -15.32 13.38
CA LEU A 147 -16.16 -15.84 14.68
C LEU A 147 -14.89 -15.13 15.16
N ILE A 148 -14.93 -14.58 16.38
CA ILE A 148 -13.82 -13.83 16.98
C ILE A 148 -13.58 -14.37 18.40
N ALA A 149 -12.34 -14.71 18.73
CA ALA A 149 -11.97 -14.93 20.12
C ALA A 149 -12.01 -13.61 20.88
N ALA A 150 -12.85 -13.52 21.90
CA ALA A 150 -13.11 -12.27 22.61
C ALA A 150 -12.03 -11.91 23.65
N ASP A 151 -11.08 -12.82 23.87
CA ASP A 151 -10.00 -12.71 24.86
C ASP A 151 -8.64 -12.31 24.25
N MET A 152 -8.58 -12.05 22.94
CA MET A 152 -7.39 -11.53 22.26
C MET A 152 -7.48 -10.02 22.05
N LEU A 153 -6.33 -9.37 21.87
CA LEU A 153 -6.29 -7.93 21.60
C LEU A 153 -5.53 -7.65 20.30
N CYS A 154 -6.21 -6.98 19.36
CA CYS A 154 -5.55 -6.44 18.18
C CYS A 154 -4.63 -5.29 18.60
N ALA A 155 -3.37 -5.26 18.14
CA ALA A 155 -2.47 -4.15 18.44
C ALA A 155 -3.05 -2.81 17.96
N ASP A 156 -3.83 -2.85 16.87
CA ASP A 156 -4.64 -1.73 16.42
C ASP A 156 -6.07 -1.79 16.96
N GLN A 157 -6.42 -0.85 17.85
CA GLN A 157 -7.74 -0.77 18.46
C GLN A 157 -8.84 -0.25 17.51
N ASN A 158 -8.49 0.19 16.31
CA ASN A 158 -9.37 0.80 15.32
C ASN A 158 -9.43 -0.04 14.03
N PHE A 159 -9.59 -1.35 14.17
CA PHE A 159 -9.66 -2.27 13.04
C PHE A 159 -10.90 -2.07 12.13
N ASP A 160 -10.75 -2.23 10.80
CA ASP A 160 -11.86 -2.06 9.85
C ASP A 160 -12.63 -3.36 9.52
N MET A 161 -13.63 -3.68 10.34
CA MET A 161 -14.54 -4.80 10.11
C MET A 161 -15.21 -4.79 8.72
N ALA A 162 -15.48 -3.61 8.14
CA ALA A 162 -16.12 -3.53 6.83
C ALA A 162 -15.18 -4.01 5.72
N GLN A 163 -13.87 -3.80 5.86
CA GLN A 163 -12.88 -4.28 4.91
C GLN A 163 -12.80 -5.81 4.93
N VAL A 164 -12.86 -6.43 6.12
CA VAL A 164 -12.90 -7.89 6.29
C VAL A 164 -14.11 -8.49 5.60
N ILE A 165 -15.31 -7.96 5.87
CA ILE A 165 -16.55 -8.43 5.25
C ILE A 165 -16.47 -8.32 3.73
N LYS A 166 -16.00 -7.19 3.21
CA LYS A 166 -15.86 -6.98 1.76
C LYS A 166 -14.89 -7.99 1.14
N PHE A 167 -13.78 -8.29 1.82
CA PHE A 167 -12.81 -9.27 1.33
C PHE A 167 -13.36 -10.69 1.36
N PHE A 168 -14.04 -11.08 2.44
CA PHE A 168 -14.75 -12.37 2.56
C PHE A 168 -15.75 -12.56 1.41
N GLN A 169 -16.60 -11.56 1.17
CA GLN A 169 -17.58 -11.58 0.07
C GLN A 169 -16.92 -11.64 -1.31
N LEU A 170 -15.82 -10.91 -1.51
CA LEU A 170 -15.08 -10.88 -2.78
C LEU A 170 -14.48 -12.25 -3.12
N LYS A 171 -13.99 -12.98 -2.12
CA LYS A 171 -13.33 -14.28 -2.32
C LYS A 171 -14.31 -15.43 -2.49
N GLY A 172 -15.52 -15.34 -1.91
CA GLY A 172 -16.56 -16.37 -2.04
C GLY A 172 -16.13 -17.73 -1.47
N GLY A 173 -15.40 -17.71 -0.35
CA GLY A 173 -14.99 -18.87 0.45
C GLY A 173 -14.71 -18.43 1.88
N GLU A 174 -14.30 -19.35 2.76
CA GLU A 174 -14.02 -19.04 4.16
C GLU A 174 -12.84 -18.07 4.29
N LEU A 175 -12.77 -17.35 5.40
CA LEU A 175 -11.70 -16.38 5.67
C LEU A 175 -11.03 -16.67 7.01
N ALA A 176 -9.70 -16.53 7.05
CA ALA A 176 -8.94 -16.45 8.29
C ALA A 176 -8.00 -15.23 8.30
N ILE A 177 -8.01 -14.49 9.40
CA ILE A 177 -7.03 -13.42 9.62
C ILE A 177 -5.72 -14.01 10.12
N TYR A 178 -4.61 -13.56 9.54
CA TYR A 178 -3.27 -13.92 9.99
C TYR A 178 -2.36 -12.70 10.12
N TYR A 179 -1.29 -12.83 10.89
CA TYR A 179 -0.23 -11.83 10.99
C TYR A 179 1.14 -12.50 10.87
N GLU A 180 2.17 -11.69 10.64
CA GLU A 180 3.54 -12.17 10.58
C GLU A 180 4.18 -12.09 11.97
N MET A 181 4.66 -13.24 12.46
CA MET A 181 5.23 -13.35 13.80
C MET A 181 6.62 -12.72 13.88
N GLU A 182 6.92 -12.03 14.98
CA GLU A 182 8.27 -11.57 15.29
C GLU A 182 9.23 -12.75 15.46
N GLU A 183 10.52 -12.57 15.18
CA GLU A 183 11.53 -13.65 15.30
C GLU A 183 11.58 -14.31 16.69
N SER A 184 11.22 -13.56 17.73
CA SER A 184 11.21 -14.04 19.13
C SER A 184 10.00 -14.91 19.49
N GLU A 185 8.92 -14.89 18.69
CA GLU A 185 7.70 -15.64 18.98
C GLU A 185 7.85 -17.13 18.61
N SER A 186 7.31 -18.02 19.44
CA SER A 186 7.30 -19.46 19.18
C SER A 186 6.10 -19.89 18.33
N THR A 187 6.35 -20.59 17.23
CA THR A 187 5.33 -21.17 16.33
C THR A 187 4.49 -22.26 16.99
N SER A 188 5.01 -22.92 18.04
CA SER A 188 4.31 -23.98 18.77
C SER A 188 3.17 -23.49 19.67
N SER A 189 2.92 -22.19 19.71
CA SER A 189 1.90 -21.58 20.57
C SER A 189 0.63 -21.13 19.83
N ARG A 190 0.62 -21.19 18.49
CA ARG A 190 -0.43 -20.66 17.61
C ARG A 190 -0.73 -21.61 16.44
N GLY A 191 -1.85 -21.38 15.77
CA GLY A 191 -2.07 -21.95 14.44
C GLY A 191 -1.19 -21.24 13.41
N ILE A 192 -0.48 -21.98 12.57
CA ILE A 192 0.42 -21.47 11.53
C ILE A 192 -0.15 -21.78 10.15
N VAL A 193 -0.15 -20.79 9.26
CA VAL A 193 -0.73 -20.92 7.90
C VAL A 193 0.32 -20.77 6.82
N GLU A 194 0.14 -21.50 5.72
CA GLU A 194 0.89 -21.30 4.47
C GLU A 194 -0.04 -20.69 3.43
N VAL A 195 0.17 -19.41 3.11
CA VAL A 195 -0.72 -18.64 2.23
C VAL A 195 -0.11 -18.50 0.85
N CYS A 196 -0.90 -18.77 -0.20
CA CYS A 196 -0.50 -18.50 -1.57
C CYS A 196 -0.45 -16.99 -1.83
N PRO A 197 0.69 -16.41 -2.23
CA PRO A 197 0.83 -14.96 -2.41
C PRO A 197 -0.04 -14.39 -3.55
N ASP A 198 -0.39 -15.21 -4.54
CA ASP A 198 -1.14 -14.77 -5.71
C ASP A 198 -2.66 -14.87 -5.50
N THR A 199 -3.12 -15.98 -4.92
CA THR A 199 -4.56 -16.26 -4.78
C THR A 199 -5.10 -15.87 -3.41
N HIS A 200 -4.21 -15.72 -2.42
CA HIS A 200 -4.50 -15.61 -0.99
C HIS A 200 -5.13 -16.87 -0.39
N ARG A 201 -5.17 -17.99 -1.11
CA ARG A 201 -5.67 -19.26 -0.57
C ARG A 201 -4.68 -19.82 0.45
N ILE A 202 -5.19 -20.26 1.60
CA ILE A 202 -4.43 -21.02 2.58
C ILE A 202 -4.25 -22.44 2.04
N LYS A 203 -3.01 -22.84 1.81
CA LYS A 203 -2.65 -24.18 1.31
C LYS A 203 -2.63 -25.20 2.44
N HIS A 204 -2.05 -24.81 3.56
CA HIS A 204 -1.90 -25.62 4.76
C HIS A 204 -2.16 -24.80 6.01
N PHE A 205 -2.76 -25.43 7.02
CA PHE A 205 -2.90 -24.90 8.37
C PHE A 205 -2.34 -25.94 9.34
N PHE A 206 -1.51 -25.52 10.28
CA PHE A 206 -0.90 -26.36 11.31
C PHE A 206 -1.30 -25.83 12.68
N GLU A 207 -2.07 -26.58 13.47
CA GLU A 207 -2.40 -26.15 14.84
C GLU A 207 -1.25 -26.47 15.78
N LYS A 208 -0.55 -25.42 16.26
CA LYS A 208 0.57 -25.49 17.21
C LYS A 208 1.66 -26.49 16.77
N PRO A 209 2.26 -26.30 15.58
CA PRO A 209 3.23 -27.23 15.02
C PRO A 209 4.47 -27.37 15.90
N GLN A 210 5.12 -28.53 15.84
CA GLN A 210 6.47 -28.69 16.38
C GLN A 210 7.51 -27.94 15.53
N LEU A 211 8.68 -27.69 16.12
CA LEU A 211 9.77 -27.02 15.43
C LEU A 211 10.20 -27.81 14.19
N GLY A 212 10.15 -27.17 13.01
CA GLY A 212 10.56 -27.78 11.75
C GLY A 212 9.44 -28.40 10.90
N GLU A 213 8.21 -28.46 11.38
CA GLU A 213 7.06 -28.96 10.57
C GLU A 213 6.71 -28.02 9.40
N THR A 214 6.92 -26.72 9.57
CA THR A 214 6.75 -25.71 8.53
C THR A 214 7.82 -24.63 8.67
N SER A 215 8.18 -24.01 7.54
CA SER A 215 9.02 -22.79 7.52
C SER A 215 8.20 -21.51 7.62
N SER A 216 6.86 -21.59 7.60
CA SER A 216 6.00 -20.42 7.70
C SER A 216 6.03 -19.82 9.11
N ARG A 217 5.98 -18.50 9.17
CA ARG A 217 5.81 -17.70 10.39
C ARG A 217 4.54 -16.85 10.37
N LEU A 218 3.56 -17.26 9.56
CA LEU A 218 2.27 -16.59 9.48
C LEU A 218 1.33 -17.21 10.52
N ALA A 219 1.07 -16.50 11.61
CA ALA A 219 0.19 -16.95 12.67
C ALA A 219 -1.26 -16.57 12.37
N SER A 220 -2.16 -17.54 12.43
CA SER A 220 -3.60 -17.33 12.42
C SER A 220 -4.10 -17.16 13.86
N VAL A 221 -5.02 -16.23 14.04
CA VAL A 221 -5.80 -16.09 15.27
C VAL A 221 -7.23 -16.52 15.02
N VAL A 222 -8.01 -16.74 16.09
CA VAL A 222 -9.44 -17.00 15.98
C VAL A 222 -10.14 -15.71 15.59
N PHE A 223 -10.10 -15.44 14.30
CA PHE A 223 -10.83 -14.41 13.60
C PHE A 223 -11.14 -14.98 12.22
N TYR A 224 -12.27 -15.67 12.16
CA TYR A 224 -12.69 -16.46 11.00
C TYR A 224 -14.01 -15.91 10.45
N CYS A 225 -14.22 -16.01 9.15
CA CYS A 225 -15.54 -15.85 8.56
C CYS A 225 -15.91 -17.15 7.87
N PHE A 226 -17.07 -17.69 8.24
CA PHE A 226 -17.60 -18.91 7.69
C PHE A 226 -18.80 -18.64 6.81
N GLN A 227 -18.85 -19.29 5.65
CA GLN A 227 -20.05 -19.31 4.83
C GLN A 227 -21.10 -20.19 5.48
N GLN A 228 -22.37 -19.83 5.32
CA GLN A 228 -23.50 -20.61 5.82
C GLN A 228 -23.39 -22.10 5.45
N GLU A 229 -23.00 -22.42 4.22
CA GLU A 229 -22.89 -23.78 3.73
C GLU A 229 -21.78 -24.60 4.41
N SER A 230 -20.71 -23.94 4.84
CA SER A 230 -19.56 -24.59 5.48
C SER A 230 -19.83 -24.95 6.94
N LEU A 231 -20.80 -24.31 7.59
CA LEU A 231 -21.19 -24.59 8.97
C LEU A 231 -21.72 -26.03 9.17
N HIS A 232 -22.27 -26.65 8.12
CA HIS A 232 -22.70 -28.07 8.17
C HIS A 232 -21.54 -29.04 8.44
N THR A 233 -20.29 -28.63 8.20
CA THR A 233 -19.13 -29.47 8.43
C THR A 233 -18.75 -29.60 9.92
N LEU A 234 -19.30 -28.73 10.79
CA LEU A 234 -19.07 -28.78 12.24
C LEU A 234 -19.53 -30.11 12.86
N GLU A 235 -20.72 -30.60 12.49
CA GLU A 235 -21.23 -31.88 12.98
C GLU A 235 -20.34 -33.05 12.53
N THR A 236 -19.87 -33.00 11.27
CA THR A 236 -18.95 -34.00 10.73
C THR A 236 -17.63 -34.02 11.50
N PHE A 237 -17.08 -32.84 11.81
CA PHE A 237 -15.86 -32.72 12.59
C PHE A 237 -16.06 -33.23 14.03
N LEU A 238 -17.11 -32.81 14.72
CA LEU A 238 -17.39 -33.23 16.10
C LEU A 238 -17.58 -34.74 16.23
N ASN A 239 -18.18 -35.39 15.23
CA ASN A 239 -18.31 -36.85 15.19
C ASN A 239 -16.97 -37.57 14.96
N GLN A 240 -16.04 -36.97 14.22
CA GLN A 240 -14.71 -37.53 13.97
C GLN A 240 -13.74 -37.31 15.13
N PHE A 241 -13.90 -36.22 15.87
CA PHE A 241 -13.03 -35.82 16.99
C PHE A 241 -13.83 -35.77 18.31
N PRO A 242 -14.14 -36.95 18.89
CA PRO A 242 -14.97 -37.03 20.08
C PRO A 242 -14.25 -36.56 21.35
N ASP A 243 -12.91 -36.50 21.36
CA ASP A 243 -12.15 -35.97 22.50
C ASP A 243 -12.24 -34.44 22.56
N THR A 244 -12.66 -33.91 23.71
CA THR A 244 -12.72 -32.47 23.99
C THR A 244 -11.41 -31.74 23.75
N ALA A 245 -10.25 -32.39 23.91
CA ALA A 245 -8.95 -31.79 23.65
C ALA A 245 -8.75 -31.42 22.16
N ASP A 246 -9.37 -32.16 21.25
CA ASP A 246 -9.28 -31.96 19.80
C ASP A 246 -10.33 -30.99 19.26
N ARG A 247 -11.36 -30.65 20.06
CA ARG A 247 -12.47 -29.75 19.68
C ARG A 247 -12.11 -28.26 19.75
N VAL A 248 -10.86 -27.93 19.44
CA VAL A 248 -10.38 -26.54 19.35
C VAL A 248 -10.49 -26.02 17.93
N LEU A 249 -10.77 -24.72 17.78
CA LEU A 249 -11.00 -24.11 16.47
C LEU A 249 -9.80 -24.23 15.52
N GLY A 250 -8.58 -24.21 16.04
CA GLY A 250 -7.38 -24.43 15.24
C GLY A 250 -7.32 -25.82 14.59
N LYS A 251 -7.70 -26.88 15.32
CA LYS A 251 -7.80 -28.24 14.77
C LYS A 251 -8.93 -28.36 13.76
N TYR A 252 -10.03 -27.65 13.96
CA TYR A 252 -11.10 -27.57 12.96
C TYR A 252 -10.62 -26.89 11.69
N MET A 253 -9.91 -25.76 11.76
CA MET A 253 -9.33 -25.09 10.58
C MET A 253 -8.30 -25.97 9.87
N GLU A 254 -7.44 -26.65 10.63
CA GLU A 254 -6.51 -27.66 10.11
C GLU A 254 -7.23 -28.75 9.32
N TRP A 255 -8.28 -29.34 9.89
CA TRP A 255 -9.10 -30.35 9.21
C TRP A 255 -9.84 -29.79 7.99
N LEU A 256 -10.45 -28.61 8.12
CA LEU A 256 -11.26 -27.96 7.09
C LEU A 256 -10.42 -27.68 5.82
N ILE A 257 -9.19 -27.19 6.02
CA ILE A 257 -8.24 -26.85 4.95
C ILE A 257 -7.53 -28.10 4.42
N ASN A 258 -6.92 -28.87 5.32
CA ASN A 258 -6.01 -29.95 4.92
C ASN A 258 -6.76 -31.23 4.53
N THR A 259 -7.92 -31.51 5.13
CA THR A 259 -8.67 -32.76 4.94
C THR A 259 -9.94 -32.55 4.12
N ALA A 260 -10.84 -31.66 4.55
CA ALA A 260 -12.09 -31.39 3.85
C ALA A 260 -11.90 -30.57 2.56
N LYS A 261 -10.71 -29.99 2.37
CA LYS A 261 -10.31 -29.20 1.18
C LYS A 261 -11.22 -28.00 0.89
N VAL A 262 -11.91 -27.48 1.89
CA VAL A 262 -12.73 -26.28 1.76
C VAL A 262 -11.81 -25.08 1.44
N PRO A 263 -12.15 -24.24 0.45
CA PRO A 263 -11.37 -23.04 0.16
C PRO A 263 -11.42 -22.06 1.32
N VAL A 264 -10.28 -21.88 2.00
CA VAL A 264 -10.08 -20.82 2.99
C VAL A 264 -9.06 -19.83 2.44
N TYR A 265 -9.36 -18.55 2.54
CA TYR A 265 -8.48 -17.46 2.14
C TYR A 265 -7.89 -16.77 3.38
N GLY A 266 -6.67 -16.28 3.25
CA GLY A 266 -5.98 -15.52 4.29
C GLY A 266 -6.10 -14.02 4.04
N MET A 267 -6.35 -13.25 5.10
CA MET A 267 -6.19 -11.80 5.09
C MET A 267 -5.13 -11.41 6.12
N LYS A 268 -4.07 -10.74 5.66
CA LYS A 268 -2.96 -10.27 6.49
C LYS A 268 -3.39 -9.06 7.31
N LEU A 269 -3.12 -9.09 8.60
CA LEU A 269 -3.03 -7.92 9.45
C LEU A 269 -1.56 -7.47 9.49
N PRO A 270 -1.21 -6.25 9.01
CA PRO A 270 0.16 -5.73 9.09
C PRO A 270 0.67 -5.60 10.53
N THR A 271 -0.26 -5.40 11.47
CA THR A 271 0.02 -5.39 12.90
C THR A 271 -0.20 -6.77 13.51
N GLY A 272 0.51 -7.08 14.60
CA GLY A 272 0.31 -8.33 15.33
C GLY A 272 -0.90 -8.31 16.26
N PHE A 273 -1.19 -9.46 16.85
CA PHE A 273 -2.11 -9.59 17.99
C PHE A 273 -1.31 -9.77 19.29
N GLN A 274 -1.87 -9.30 20.39
CA GLN A 274 -1.32 -9.47 21.74
C GLN A 274 -2.29 -10.28 22.61
N LEU A 275 -1.76 -10.84 23.71
CA LEU A 275 -2.53 -11.62 24.69
C LEU A 275 -3.26 -12.83 24.06
N ILE A 276 -2.64 -13.53 23.12
CA ILE A 276 -3.26 -14.68 22.45
C ILE A 276 -3.04 -15.96 23.27
N GLY A 277 -4.08 -16.79 23.42
CA GLY A 277 -3.98 -18.07 24.11
C GLY A 277 -3.79 -17.95 25.63
N GLN A 278 -3.05 -18.87 26.24
CA GLN A 278 -2.72 -18.83 27.67
C GLN A 278 -1.75 -17.68 27.95
N VAL A 279 -2.13 -16.80 28.87
CA VAL A 279 -1.42 -15.55 29.19
C VAL A 279 -1.12 -15.52 30.68
N GLY A 280 0.15 -15.35 31.04
CA GLY A 280 0.58 -15.20 32.42
C GLY A 280 0.55 -13.75 32.91
N LEU A 281 0.78 -13.55 34.21
CA LEU A 281 0.94 -12.21 34.80
C LEU A 281 2.06 -11.38 34.12
N PRO A 282 3.22 -11.95 33.71
CA PRO A 282 4.24 -11.21 32.97
C PRO A 282 3.74 -10.66 31.62
N ASP A 283 2.95 -11.43 30.88
CA ASP A 283 2.38 -10.99 29.60
C ASP A 283 1.37 -9.86 29.78
N TYR A 284 0.53 -9.98 30.81
CA TYR A 284 -0.45 -8.96 31.17
C TYR A 284 0.21 -7.65 31.65
N THR A 285 1.27 -7.74 32.45
CA THR A 285 2.03 -6.56 32.91
C THR A 285 2.84 -5.92 31.79
N LYS A 286 3.45 -6.71 30.89
CA LYS A 286 4.10 -6.22 29.66
C LYS A 286 3.09 -5.46 28.78
N TRP A 287 1.88 -5.99 28.63
CA TRP A 287 0.78 -5.32 27.93
C TRP A 287 0.38 -3.99 28.60
N LEU A 288 0.14 -3.98 29.92
CA LEU A 288 -0.19 -2.75 30.64
C LEU A 288 0.91 -1.69 30.51
N ALA A 289 2.18 -2.08 30.57
CA ALA A 289 3.32 -1.19 30.41
C ALA A 289 3.40 -0.60 28.98
N HIS A 290 3.19 -1.43 27.95
CA HIS A 290 3.16 -0.99 26.56
C HIS A 290 2.04 0.01 26.28
N TYR A 291 0.84 -0.20 26.80
CA TYR A 291 -0.27 0.75 26.59
C TYR A 291 -0.18 1.99 27.48
N SER A 292 0.44 1.89 28.65
CA SER A 292 0.69 3.06 29.52
C SER A 292 1.73 3.99 28.92
N THR A 293 2.72 3.44 28.21
CA THR A 293 3.70 4.21 27.44
C THR A 293 3.07 4.85 26.21
N LEU A 294 2.23 4.14 25.43
CA LEU A 294 1.45 4.72 24.33
C LEU A 294 0.54 5.89 24.76
N LYS A 295 -0.01 5.86 25.98
CA LYS A 295 -0.84 6.97 26.51
C LYS A 295 -0.03 8.20 26.93
N ASN A 296 1.25 8.00 27.23
CA ASN A 296 2.16 9.01 27.77
C ASN A 296 3.19 9.51 26.74
N GLU A 297 3.28 8.92 25.56
CA GLU A 297 4.12 9.43 24.48
C GLU A 297 3.51 10.71 23.87
N PRO A 298 4.34 11.73 23.58
CA PRO A 298 3.88 12.90 22.85
C PRO A 298 3.41 12.50 21.44
N LYS A 299 2.33 13.16 20.99
CA LYS A 299 1.72 13.11 19.64
C LYS A 299 2.69 12.60 18.55
N VAL A 300 2.26 11.51 17.91
CA VAL A 300 2.86 10.82 16.75
C VAL A 300 3.99 11.54 16.04
N LYS A 301 5.15 10.88 16.02
CA LYS A 301 6.31 11.27 15.21
C LYS A 301 5.88 11.34 13.74
N ALA A 302 5.85 12.55 13.18
CA ALA A 302 5.55 12.74 11.78
C ALA A 302 6.54 11.95 10.92
N ILE A 303 6.04 11.17 9.97
CA ILE A 303 6.84 10.40 9.04
C ILE A 303 7.01 11.24 7.78
N THR A 304 8.26 11.59 7.48
CA THR A 304 8.62 12.31 6.26
C THR A 304 9.37 11.38 5.33
N CYS A 305 8.89 11.26 4.09
CA CYS A 305 9.56 10.51 3.03
C CYS A 305 9.84 11.41 1.84
N ARG A 306 10.98 11.16 1.19
CA ARG A 306 11.43 11.91 0.02
C ARG A 306 11.56 10.99 -1.19
N ALA A 307 11.26 11.55 -2.36
CA ALA A 307 11.58 10.99 -3.66
C ALA A 307 12.30 12.05 -4.49
N TYR A 308 13.29 11.65 -5.26
CA TYR A 308 14.17 12.57 -5.97
C TYR A 308 13.72 12.74 -7.43
N ALA A 309 14.08 13.88 -8.03
CA ALA A 309 13.93 14.04 -9.47
C ALA A 309 14.83 13.04 -10.20
N ARG A 310 14.51 12.81 -11.47
CA ARG A 310 15.29 11.90 -12.32
C ARG A 310 15.67 12.50 -13.64
N ILE A 311 16.84 12.11 -14.13
CA ILE A 311 17.30 12.39 -15.49
C ILE A 311 17.40 11.10 -16.27
N GLY A 312 16.78 11.04 -17.46
CA GLY A 312 17.08 9.99 -18.42
C GLY A 312 18.41 10.28 -19.08
N ILE A 313 19.39 9.40 -18.93
CA ILE A 313 20.71 9.53 -19.54
C ILE A 313 20.67 9.07 -20.99
N ILE A 314 19.96 7.99 -21.30
CA ILE A 314 19.81 7.48 -22.66
C ILE A 314 18.58 6.55 -22.79
N GLY A 315 18.14 6.30 -24.02
CA GLY A 315 17.11 5.34 -24.39
C GLY A 315 15.69 5.91 -24.43
N ASN A 316 15.42 7.01 -23.74
CA ASN A 316 14.10 7.64 -23.78
C ASN A 316 13.85 8.30 -25.15
N PRO A 317 12.62 8.17 -25.72
CA PRO A 317 11.36 7.81 -25.03
C PRO A 317 10.92 6.34 -25.17
N SER A 318 11.83 5.37 -25.31
CA SER A 318 11.48 3.98 -25.62
C SER A 318 10.81 3.19 -24.47
N ASP A 319 10.75 3.74 -23.26
CA ASP A 319 10.19 3.09 -22.06
C ASP A 319 8.68 2.82 -22.15
N GLY A 320 7.96 3.61 -22.93
CA GLY A 320 6.54 3.35 -23.25
C GLY A 320 6.31 2.35 -24.39
N TYR A 321 7.38 1.82 -24.99
CA TYR A 321 7.37 1.06 -26.24
C TYR A 321 8.20 -0.23 -26.15
N PHE A 322 8.33 -0.79 -24.94
CA PHE A 322 9.10 -2.01 -24.65
C PHE A 322 10.60 -1.91 -24.98
N GLY A 323 11.16 -0.71 -24.93
CA GLY A 323 12.59 -0.47 -25.12
C GLY A 323 13.40 -0.55 -23.83
N LYS A 324 14.56 0.11 -23.84
CA LYS A 324 15.53 0.12 -22.73
C LYS A 324 15.99 1.54 -22.44
N THR A 325 16.21 1.86 -21.18
CA THR A 325 16.70 3.18 -20.77
C THR A 325 17.71 3.10 -19.62
N ILE A 326 18.59 4.09 -19.51
CA ILE A 326 19.41 4.32 -18.31
C ILE A 326 19.02 5.67 -17.73
N SER A 327 18.72 5.71 -16.44
CA SER A 327 18.37 6.94 -15.72
C SER A 327 19.08 7.03 -14.39
N MET A 328 19.16 8.25 -13.88
CA MET A 328 19.75 8.53 -12.58
C MET A 328 18.85 9.44 -11.75
N SER A 329 18.68 9.11 -10.47
CA SER A 329 18.08 10.02 -9.49
C SER A 329 19.07 11.13 -9.11
N ILE A 330 18.59 12.38 -9.00
CA ILE A 330 19.44 13.54 -8.71
C ILE A 330 18.98 14.24 -7.42
N ALA A 331 19.94 14.56 -6.56
CA ALA A 331 19.68 15.16 -5.25
C ALA A 331 19.31 16.65 -5.33
N ASN A 332 19.56 17.31 -6.46
CA ASN A 332 19.25 18.72 -6.68
C ASN A 332 17.77 19.05 -6.42
N PHE A 333 16.88 18.13 -6.82
CA PHE A 333 15.45 18.34 -6.75
C PHE A 333 14.75 17.12 -6.17
N TRP A 334 13.68 17.37 -5.43
CA TRP A 334 12.96 16.37 -4.66
C TRP A 334 11.49 16.76 -4.47
N ALA A 335 10.68 15.74 -4.24
CA ALA A 335 9.36 15.86 -3.64
C ALA A 335 9.39 15.17 -2.27
N GLU A 336 8.81 15.82 -1.28
CA GLU A 336 8.76 15.35 0.09
C GLU A 336 7.31 15.34 0.55
N VAL A 337 6.94 14.28 1.25
CA VAL A 337 5.61 14.12 1.82
C VAL A 337 5.77 13.85 3.30
N THR A 338 4.93 14.49 4.10
CA THR A 338 4.85 14.26 5.54
C THR A 338 3.47 13.75 5.88
N ILE A 339 3.41 12.61 6.56
CA ILE A 339 2.20 12.04 7.14
C ILE A 339 2.31 12.08 8.67
N SER A 340 1.25 12.50 9.34
CA SER A 340 1.15 12.51 10.80
C SER A 340 -0.24 12.09 11.22
N GLU A 341 -0.37 11.24 12.23
CA GLU A 341 -1.68 10.86 12.76
C GLU A 341 -2.47 12.10 13.20
N SER A 342 -3.76 12.11 12.90
CA SER A 342 -4.66 13.19 13.29
C SER A 342 -6.08 12.67 13.44
N LYS A 343 -6.95 13.46 14.07
CA LYS A 343 -8.34 13.06 14.33
C LYS A 343 -9.13 12.78 13.05
N ASN A 344 -8.87 13.54 11.99
CA ASN A 344 -9.58 13.48 10.71
C ASN A 344 -8.57 13.26 9.58
N LEU A 345 -8.93 12.53 8.53
CA LEU A 345 -8.11 12.48 7.33
C LEU A 345 -8.10 13.85 6.65
N VAL A 346 -6.94 14.51 6.58
CA VAL A 346 -6.78 15.85 6.00
C VAL A 346 -5.67 15.83 4.96
N LEU A 347 -6.01 16.22 3.72
CA LEU A 347 -5.04 16.52 2.69
C LEU A 347 -4.81 18.03 2.68
N VAL A 348 -3.60 18.48 3.03
CA VAL A 348 -3.28 19.91 3.15
C VAL A 348 -2.89 20.46 1.78
N PRO A 349 -3.60 21.47 1.24
CA PRO A 349 -3.21 22.15 0.01
C PRO A 349 -1.83 22.79 0.15
N HIS A 350 -0.99 22.65 -0.86
CA HIS A 350 0.31 23.34 -0.84
C HIS A 350 0.10 24.83 -1.12
N PRO A 351 0.65 25.76 -0.31
CA PRO A 351 0.39 27.19 -0.45
C PRO A 351 0.67 27.77 -1.85
N LEU A 352 1.79 27.36 -2.46
CA LEU A 352 2.17 27.74 -3.82
C LEU A 352 1.51 26.90 -4.93
N ASN A 353 1.44 25.58 -4.75
CA ASN A 353 1.10 24.64 -5.84
C ASN A 353 -0.39 24.30 -5.93
N ASP A 354 -1.15 24.55 -4.85
CA ASP A 354 -2.60 24.41 -4.77
C ASP A 354 -3.23 25.67 -4.11
N PRO A 355 -3.00 26.88 -4.66
CA PRO A 355 -3.45 28.11 -4.04
C PRO A 355 -4.98 28.20 -4.04
N THR A 356 -5.55 28.49 -2.87
CA THR A 356 -7.00 28.73 -2.69
C THR A 356 -7.32 30.19 -2.38
N GLU A 357 -6.28 31.02 -2.23
CA GLU A 357 -6.37 32.44 -1.92
C GLU A 357 -5.46 33.20 -2.89
N PHE A 358 -5.96 34.30 -3.44
CA PHE A 358 -5.29 35.11 -4.45
C PHE A 358 -5.43 36.58 -4.08
N GLY A 359 -4.42 37.40 -4.39
CA GLY A 359 -4.44 38.83 -4.10
C GLY A 359 -5.53 39.60 -4.87
N SER A 360 -5.87 39.12 -6.08
CA SER A 360 -6.89 39.70 -6.93
C SER A 360 -7.38 38.72 -8.00
N LEU A 361 -8.47 39.06 -8.71
CA LEU A 361 -8.92 38.31 -9.88
C LEU A 361 -7.87 38.30 -11.00
N LEU A 362 -7.07 39.36 -11.12
CA LEU A 362 -5.99 39.46 -12.10
C LEU A 362 -4.89 38.43 -11.81
N ASP A 363 -4.53 38.27 -10.54
CA ASP A 363 -3.54 37.26 -10.11
C ASP A 363 -4.05 35.85 -10.38
N LEU A 364 -5.31 35.56 -10.03
CA LEU A 364 -5.95 34.28 -10.34
C LEU A 364 -5.91 33.98 -11.85
N TYR A 365 -6.24 34.97 -12.70
CA TYR A 365 -6.21 34.81 -14.15
C TYR A 365 -4.82 34.44 -14.67
N TYR A 366 -3.78 35.20 -14.27
CA TYR A 366 -2.43 34.97 -14.77
C TYR A 366 -1.79 33.69 -14.22
N ILE A 367 -1.98 33.41 -12.92
CA ILE A 367 -1.46 32.19 -12.29
C ILE A 367 -2.13 30.96 -12.90
N SER A 368 -3.47 30.95 -13.00
CA SER A 368 -4.19 29.80 -13.58
C SER A 368 -3.83 29.55 -15.05
N ARG A 369 -3.63 30.63 -15.82
CA ARG A 369 -3.20 30.53 -17.21
C ARG A 369 -1.78 29.96 -17.36
N LYS A 370 -0.90 30.23 -16.39
CA LYS A 370 0.50 29.82 -16.43
C LYS A 370 0.71 28.42 -15.84
N GLU A 371 0.12 28.15 -14.68
CA GLU A 371 0.39 26.95 -13.88
C GLU A 371 -0.69 25.87 -14.00
N GLY A 372 -1.81 26.22 -14.65
CA GLY A 372 -3.00 25.39 -14.73
C GLY A 372 -3.83 25.47 -13.45
N TYR A 373 -4.82 24.57 -13.38
CA TYR A 373 -5.79 24.52 -12.27
C TYR A 373 -5.49 23.43 -11.24
N LEU A 374 -4.61 22.49 -11.59
CA LEU A 374 -4.39 21.26 -10.82
C LEU A 374 -2.97 21.22 -10.26
N GLY A 375 -2.85 21.10 -8.95
CA GLY A 375 -1.58 20.88 -8.27
C GLY A 375 -1.36 19.45 -7.80
N GLY A 376 -0.57 19.29 -6.75
CA GLY A 376 -0.21 18.00 -6.18
C GLY A 376 -1.29 17.39 -5.28
N LEU A 377 -2.29 18.17 -4.85
CA LEU A 377 -3.35 17.66 -3.97
C LEU A 377 -4.10 16.45 -4.57
N ARG A 378 -4.39 16.50 -5.88
CA ARG A 378 -5.02 15.37 -6.59
C ARG A 378 -4.13 14.12 -6.64
N LEU A 379 -2.80 14.28 -6.67
CA LEU A 379 -1.85 13.17 -6.67
C LEU A 379 -1.89 12.47 -5.31
N LEU A 380 -1.91 13.24 -4.21
CA LEU A 380 -2.08 12.70 -2.86
C LEU A 380 -3.38 11.89 -2.76
N GLN A 381 -4.50 12.49 -3.18
CA GLN A 381 -5.82 11.87 -3.09
C GLN A 381 -5.90 10.57 -3.92
N ALA A 382 -5.44 10.60 -5.18
CA ALA A 382 -5.43 9.42 -6.04
C ALA A 382 -4.53 8.31 -5.49
N THR A 383 -3.37 8.67 -4.92
CA THR A 383 -2.47 7.70 -4.27
C THR A 383 -3.13 7.04 -3.07
N CYS A 384 -3.78 7.80 -2.19
CA CYS A 384 -4.51 7.24 -1.04
C CYS A 384 -5.64 6.30 -1.48
N LYS A 385 -6.42 6.69 -2.51
CA LYS A 385 -7.49 5.84 -3.07
C LYS A 385 -6.93 4.51 -3.59
N LYS A 386 -5.91 4.58 -4.45
CA LYS A 386 -5.27 3.38 -5.03
C LYS A 386 -4.61 2.52 -3.98
N PHE A 387 -4.00 3.12 -2.95
CA PHE A 387 -3.37 2.38 -1.86
C PHE A 387 -4.40 1.57 -1.07
N TYR A 388 -5.54 2.18 -0.72
CA TYR A 388 -6.64 1.47 -0.07
C TYR A 388 -7.18 0.34 -0.95
N GLN A 389 -7.36 0.58 -2.25
CA GLN A 389 -7.78 -0.44 -3.21
C GLN A 389 -6.79 -1.61 -3.27
N PHE A 390 -5.49 -1.31 -3.42
CA PHE A 390 -4.42 -2.31 -3.45
C PHE A 390 -4.46 -3.19 -2.20
N CYS A 391 -4.53 -2.59 -1.01
CA CYS A 391 -4.58 -3.34 0.24
C CYS A 391 -5.84 -4.21 0.33
N SER A 392 -7.00 -3.68 -0.08
CA SER A 392 -8.25 -4.45 -0.12
C SER A 392 -8.18 -5.65 -1.08
N GLU A 393 -7.56 -5.51 -2.24
CA GLU A 393 -7.45 -6.59 -3.24
C GLU A 393 -6.41 -7.65 -2.83
N LYS A 394 -5.31 -7.21 -2.20
CA LYS A 394 -4.24 -8.06 -1.66
C LYS A 394 -4.56 -8.68 -0.30
N GLY A 395 -5.76 -8.48 0.23
CA GLY A 395 -6.14 -9.02 1.54
C GLY A 395 -5.27 -8.49 2.66
N ILE A 396 -4.91 -7.20 2.62
CA ILE A 396 -4.17 -6.51 3.67
C ILE A 396 -5.16 -5.63 4.44
N ALA A 397 -5.36 -5.95 5.71
CA ALA A 397 -6.29 -5.23 6.57
C ALA A 397 -5.66 -3.93 7.09
N LEU A 398 -6.20 -2.79 6.67
CA LEU A 398 -5.73 -1.48 7.10
C LEU A 398 -6.44 -1.05 8.39
N SER A 399 -5.71 -0.33 9.23
CA SER A 399 -6.30 0.31 10.40
C SER A 399 -7.13 1.54 10.05
N LYS A 400 -8.16 1.85 10.85
CA LYS A 400 -8.96 3.09 10.73
C LYS A 400 -8.26 4.30 11.35
N GLN A 401 -6.95 4.38 11.20
CA GLN A 401 -6.19 5.55 11.62
C GLN A 401 -6.38 6.68 10.60
N ASN A 402 -6.68 7.87 11.11
CA ASN A 402 -6.76 9.09 10.32
C ASN A 402 -5.42 9.81 10.35
N PHE A 403 -5.15 10.60 9.32
CA PHE A 403 -3.87 11.29 9.19
C PHE A 403 -4.00 12.62 8.44
N THR A 404 -3.07 13.51 8.74
CA THR A 404 -2.82 14.71 7.96
C THR A 404 -1.66 14.44 7.00
N LEU A 405 -1.89 14.67 5.72
CA LEU A 405 -0.90 14.51 4.65
C LEU A 405 -0.61 15.88 4.03
N LYS A 406 0.67 16.24 3.94
CA LYS A 406 1.15 17.45 3.25
C LYS A 406 2.34 17.11 2.39
N TYR A 407 2.58 17.91 1.35
CA TYR A 407 3.75 17.75 0.49
C TYR A 407 4.49 19.07 0.30
N ASN A 408 5.77 18.97 -0.05
CA ASN A 408 6.60 20.06 -0.51
C ASN A 408 7.43 19.56 -1.70
N VAL A 409 7.75 20.44 -2.65
CA VAL A 409 8.46 20.06 -3.87
C VAL A 409 9.25 21.24 -4.39
N ASN A 410 10.51 20.99 -4.78
CA ASN A 410 11.34 21.97 -5.48
C ASN A 410 11.66 21.54 -6.92
N ILE A 411 11.10 20.43 -7.40
CA ILE A 411 11.20 19.98 -8.80
C ILE A 411 10.47 21.00 -9.68
N PRO A 412 11.16 21.64 -10.65
CA PRO A 412 10.51 22.60 -11.52
C PRO A 412 9.37 21.94 -12.32
N ARG A 413 8.24 22.65 -12.43
CA ARG A 413 7.08 22.15 -13.19
C ARG A 413 7.41 22.07 -14.67
N GLN A 414 6.84 21.07 -15.35
CA GLN A 414 6.81 20.95 -16.81
C GLN A 414 8.17 20.94 -17.54
N VAL A 415 9.27 20.58 -16.85
CA VAL A 415 10.61 20.45 -17.46
C VAL A 415 11.09 19.00 -17.63
N GLY A 416 10.19 18.02 -17.54
CA GLY A 416 10.53 16.61 -17.79
C GLY A 416 11.43 15.95 -16.73
N LEU A 417 11.40 16.44 -15.48
CA LEU A 417 12.17 15.93 -14.33
C LEU A 417 11.35 15.05 -13.37
N ALA A 418 10.20 14.54 -13.83
CA ALA A 418 9.38 13.56 -13.09
C ALA A 418 8.80 14.07 -11.75
N GLY A 419 8.33 15.32 -11.72
CA GLY A 419 7.78 15.93 -10.49
C GLY A 419 6.49 15.29 -9.97
N SER A 420 5.57 14.90 -10.86
CA SER A 420 4.31 14.25 -10.46
C SER A 420 4.55 12.88 -9.84
N SER A 421 5.30 12.01 -10.53
CA SER A 421 5.62 10.68 -10.03
C SER A 421 6.48 10.73 -8.76
N ALA A 422 7.29 11.78 -8.55
CA ALA A 422 8.02 11.98 -7.29
C ALA A 422 7.06 12.19 -6.11
N ILE A 423 6.02 13.02 -6.28
CA ILE A 423 4.99 13.25 -5.24
C ILE A 423 4.25 11.94 -4.93
N VAL A 424 3.84 11.19 -5.97
CA VAL A 424 3.18 9.89 -5.80
C VAL A 424 4.10 8.89 -5.09
N SER A 425 5.37 8.81 -5.48
CA SER A 425 6.37 7.93 -4.87
C SER A 425 6.61 8.26 -3.39
N ALA A 426 6.79 9.54 -3.06
CA ALA A 426 6.96 9.98 -1.68
C ALA A 426 5.70 9.69 -0.83
N THR A 427 4.51 9.87 -1.41
CA THR A 427 3.23 9.53 -0.77
C THR A 427 3.12 8.05 -0.48
N LEU A 428 3.44 7.19 -1.45
CA LEU A 428 3.44 5.74 -1.28
C LEU A 428 4.39 5.31 -0.15
N LYS A 429 5.63 5.84 -0.14
CA LYS A 429 6.61 5.58 0.93
C LYS A 429 6.06 5.96 2.31
N CYS A 430 5.37 7.09 2.43
CA CYS A 430 4.71 7.52 3.67
C CYS A 430 3.57 6.58 4.08
N LEU A 431 2.70 6.19 3.15
CA LEU A 431 1.57 5.30 3.44
C LEU A 431 2.03 3.90 3.86
N MET A 432 3.02 3.34 3.18
CA MET A 432 3.60 2.04 3.55
C MET A 432 4.15 2.07 4.98
N LYS A 433 4.94 3.10 5.33
CA LYS A 433 5.46 3.25 6.70
C LYS A 433 4.38 3.52 7.74
N PHE A 434 3.38 4.34 7.41
CA PHE A 434 2.30 4.69 8.33
C PHE A 434 1.41 3.48 8.66
N TYR A 435 1.20 2.59 7.70
CA TYR A 435 0.39 1.37 7.87
C TYR A 435 1.23 0.09 8.11
N ASN A 436 2.54 0.23 8.34
CA ASN A 436 3.48 -0.88 8.59
C ASN A 436 3.50 -1.96 7.48
N LEU A 437 3.34 -1.57 6.21
CA LEU A 437 3.56 -2.48 5.09
C LEU A 437 5.06 -2.67 4.85
N THR A 438 5.48 -3.92 4.67
CA THR A 438 6.88 -4.29 4.41
C THR A 438 7.18 -4.38 2.91
N ASP A 439 8.44 -4.68 2.59
CA ASP A 439 8.85 -4.96 1.22
C ASP A 439 8.20 -6.25 0.67
N ASP A 440 7.81 -7.18 1.53
CA ASP A 440 7.10 -8.40 1.12
C ASP A 440 5.63 -8.12 0.76
N ASP A 441 5.00 -7.16 1.45
CA ASP A 441 3.62 -6.75 1.17
C ASP A 441 3.49 -6.01 -0.17
N MET A 442 4.50 -5.18 -0.48
CA MET A 442 4.59 -4.50 -1.77
C MET A 442 6.05 -4.51 -2.28
N PRO A 443 6.43 -5.56 -3.02
CA PRO A 443 7.78 -5.72 -3.56
C PRO A 443 8.24 -4.52 -4.37
N ILE A 444 9.54 -4.20 -4.29
CA ILE A 444 10.13 -3.07 -4.99
C ILE A 444 9.93 -3.12 -6.52
N SER A 445 9.79 -4.32 -7.09
CA SER A 445 9.45 -4.54 -8.50
C SER A 445 8.04 -4.11 -8.90
N VAL A 446 7.09 -4.13 -7.95
CA VAL A 446 5.67 -3.82 -8.18
C VAL A 446 5.36 -2.33 -7.99
N ARG A 447 6.09 -1.64 -7.09
CA ARG A 447 5.86 -0.23 -6.77
C ARG A 447 5.83 0.70 -8.00
N PRO A 448 6.71 0.55 -9.01
CA PRO A 448 6.64 1.39 -10.21
C PRO A 448 5.32 1.23 -10.96
N ASN A 449 4.75 0.03 -11.04
CA ASN A 449 3.45 -0.16 -11.67
C ASN A 449 2.34 0.51 -10.86
N PHE A 450 2.34 0.35 -9.54
CA PHE A 450 1.38 1.05 -8.69
C PHE A 450 1.43 2.58 -8.91
N ILE A 451 2.63 3.18 -8.91
CA ILE A 451 2.81 4.62 -9.13
C ILE A 451 2.31 5.02 -10.52
N LEU A 452 2.57 4.19 -11.53
CA LEU A 452 2.04 4.40 -12.87
C LEU A 452 0.50 4.38 -12.88
N ASP A 453 -0.12 3.42 -12.22
CA ASP A 453 -1.56 3.21 -12.26
C ASP A 453 -2.31 4.35 -11.57
N VAL A 454 -1.72 4.98 -10.53
CA VAL A 454 -2.21 6.24 -9.96
C VAL A 454 -2.28 7.34 -11.03
N GLU A 455 -1.24 7.48 -11.85
CA GLU A 455 -1.22 8.51 -12.89
C GLU A 455 -2.15 8.17 -14.06
N LYS A 456 -2.13 6.92 -14.55
CA LYS A 456 -2.86 6.49 -15.75
C LYS A 456 -4.33 6.18 -15.51
N GLU A 457 -4.65 5.40 -14.48
CA GLU A 457 -6.01 4.89 -14.29
C GLU A 457 -6.89 5.85 -13.49
N GLU A 458 -6.32 6.57 -12.52
CA GLU A 458 -7.09 7.54 -11.72
C GLU A 458 -7.10 8.94 -12.31
N LEU A 459 -5.93 9.39 -12.79
CA LEU A 459 -5.75 10.78 -13.22
C LEU A 459 -5.68 10.95 -14.73
N PHE A 460 -5.73 9.85 -15.49
CA PHE A 460 -5.69 9.82 -16.96
C PHE A 460 -4.48 10.55 -17.56
N ILE A 461 -3.35 10.55 -16.83
CA ILE A 461 -2.09 11.15 -17.25
C ILE A 461 -1.34 10.15 -18.13
N THR A 462 -0.92 10.59 -19.32
CA THR A 462 -0.06 9.78 -20.19
C THR A 462 1.38 9.80 -19.66
N ALA A 463 1.86 8.66 -19.16
CA ALA A 463 3.21 8.54 -18.58
C ALA A 463 3.90 7.19 -18.89
N GLY A 464 5.25 7.19 -18.97
CA GLY A 464 6.10 6.03 -19.28
C GLY A 464 6.91 5.52 -18.06
N LEU A 465 7.25 4.22 -18.02
CA LEU A 465 7.69 3.52 -16.80
C LEU A 465 8.97 4.04 -16.15
N GLN A 466 9.85 4.64 -16.95
CA GLN A 466 11.18 5.03 -16.52
C GLN A 466 11.18 5.89 -15.25
N ASP A 467 10.27 6.86 -15.16
CA ASP A 467 10.26 7.91 -14.14
C ASP A 467 10.14 7.33 -12.73
N ARG A 468 9.20 6.42 -12.55
CA ARG A 468 8.94 5.79 -11.25
C ARG A 468 9.88 4.62 -10.95
N VAL A 469 10.39 3.92 -11.95
CA VAL A 469 11.38 2.86 -11.70
C VAL A 469 12.63 3.46 -11.05
N VAL A 470 13.22 4.50 -11.65
CA VAL A 470 14.41 5.13 -11.06
C VAL A 470 14.11 5.87 -9.75
N GLN A 471 12.88 6.36 -9.53
CA GLN A 471 12.49 6.98 -8.25
C GLN A 471 12.26 5.97 -7.12
N VAL A 472 11.94 4.72 -7.47
CA VAL A 472 11.79 3.61 -6.51
C VAL A 472 13.13 2.96 -6.21
N TYR A 473 13.93 2.67 -7.23
CA TYR A 473 15.22 1.98 -7.11
C TYR A 473 16.34 2.92 -6.67
N GLU A 474 16.23 4.21 -7.00
CA GLU A 474 17.22 5.26 -6.72
C GLU A 474 18.62 4.94 -7.29
N GLY A 475 19.54 5.91 -7.24
CA GLY A 475 20.87 5.76 -7.83
C GLY A 475 20.86 5.83 -9.37
N LEU A 476 21.73 5.03 -9.98
CA LEU A 476 21.85 4.86 -11.43
C LEU A 476 21.25 3.50 -11.80
N VAL A 477 20.30 3.47 -12.72
CA VAL A 477 19.53 2.25 -13.03
C VAL A 477 19.44 2.05 -14.53
N TYR A 478 19.88 0.88 -14.98
CA TYR A 478 19.58 0.35 -16.31
C TYR A 478 18.23 -0.38 -16.26
N MET A 479 17.35 -0.09 -17.21
CA MET A 479 15.98 -0.58 -17.24
C MET A 479 15.66 -1.17 -18.61
N ASP A 480 15.19 -2.41 -18.60
CA ASP A 480 14.75 -3.13 -19.79
C ASP A 480 13.26 -3.45 -19.67
N PHE A 481 12.46 -2.84 -20.54
CA PHE A 481 11.01 -2.99 -20.58
C PHE A 481 10.57 -4.02 -21.61
N ASN A 482 11.43 -4.99 -21.95
CA ASN A 482 11.13 -6.03 -22.93
C ASN A 482 9.72 -6.61 -22.74
N ARG A 483 8.98 -6.72 -23.85
CA ARG A 483 7.59 -7.16 -23.85
C ARG A 483 7.40 -8.55 -23.23
N SER A 484 8.27 -9.52 -23.50
CA SER A 484 8.10 -10.87 -22.93
C SER A 484 8.23 -10.85 -21.41
N LEU A 485 9.17 -10.06 -20.87
CA LEU A 485 9.34 -9.89 -19.43
C LEU A 485 8.12 -9.19 -18.81
N MET A 486 7.66 -8.12 -19.44
CA MET A 486 6.49 -7.36 -18.99
C MET A 486 5.23 -8.23 -18.98
N ASP A 487 5.01 -9.03 -20.03
CA ASP A 487 3.83 -9.89 -20.18
C ASP A 487 3.88 -11.11 -19.22
N GLU A 488 5.07 -11.66 -18.96
CA GLU A 488 5.25 -12.85 -18.10
C GLU A 488 5.10 -12.53 -16.60
N ARG A 489 5.74 -11.46 -16.12
CA ARG A 489 5.82 -11.15 -14.67
C ARG A 489 5.23 -9.79 -14.27
N GLY A 490 4.78 -8.99 -15.23
CA GLY A 490 4.20 -7.66 -14.98
C GLY A 490 5.20 -6.52 -14.81
N PHE A 491 6.51 -6.77 -14.83
CA PHE A 491 7.55 -5.73 -14.66
C PHE A 491 8.83 -6.03 -15.46
N GLY A 492 9.55 -4.96 -15.83
CA GLY A 492 10.79 -5.03 -16.60
C GLY A 492 11.99 -5.50 -15.79
N ASN A 493 13.16 -5.65 -16.42
CA ASN A 493 14.41 -5.96 -15.74
C ASN A 493 15.13 -4.67 -15.34
N TYR A 494 15.29 -4.45 -14.04
CA TYR A 494 15.85 -3.21 -13.50
C TYR A 494 17.14 -3.56 -12.76
N VAL A 495 18.26 -3.04 -13.28
CA VAL A 495 19.61 -3.37 -12.80
C VAL A 495 20.25 -2.09 -12.23
N PRO A 496 20.44 -2.01 -10.90
CA PRO A 496 21.25 -0.95 -10.30
C PRO A 496 22.67 -1.01 -10.84
N MET A 497 23.22 0.15 -11.18
CA MET A 497 24.60 0.33 -11.66
C MET A 497 25.39 1.13 -10.62
N ASP A 498 26.73 1.00 -10.64
CA ASP A 498 27.59 1.83 -9.81
C ASP A 498 27.47 3.30 -10.25
N ILE A 499 27.14 4.18 -9.30
CA ILE A 499 27.01 5.62 -9.52
C ILE A 499 28.34 6.23 -10.02
N GLN A 500 29.49 5.61 -9.71
CA GLN A 500 30.81 6.05 -10.17
C GLN A 500 31.05 5.84 -11.68
N CYS A 501 30.20 5.08 -12.35
CA CYS A 501 30.21 4.95 -13.81
C CYS A 501 29.67 6.21 -14.51
N ALA A 502 28.86 7.02 -13.82
CA ALA A 502 28.28 8.24 -14.39
C ALA A 502 29.30 9.39 -14.38
N PRO A 503 29.54 10.06 -15.53
CA PRO A 503 30.34 11.27 -15.56
C PRO A 503 29.64 12.46 -14.88
N PRO A 504 30.36 13.56 -14.59
CA PRO A 504 29.77 14.77 -14.04
C PRO A 504 28.89 15.49 -15.09
N PHE A 505 27.61 15.16 -15.09
CA PHE A 505 26.61 15.80 -15.95
C PHE A 505 26.25 17.22 -15.48
N TRP A 506 25.71 18.00 -16.40
CA TRP A 506 25.04 19.27 -16.11
C TRP A 506 23.62 19.27 -16.67
N LEU A 507 22.77 20.13 -16.10
CA LEU A 507 21.38 20.28 -16.48
C LEU A 507 21.11 21.76 -16.83
N ALA A 508 20.42 21.98 -17.94
CA ALA A 508 19.80 23.27 -18.24
C ALA A 508 18.30 23.12 -18.49
N TYR A 509 17.50 24.09 -18.08
CA TYR A 509 16.05 24.03 -18.24
C TYR A 509 15.40 25.39 -18.42
N LEU A 510 14.19 25.38 -18.99
CA LEU A 510 13.37 26.57 -19.20
C LEU A 510 12.91 27.15 -17.86
N ARG A 511 13.06 28.47 -17.68
CA ARG A 511 12.53 29.17 -16.50
C ARG A 511 11.00 29.13 -16.45
N ASP A 512 10.38 29.40 -17.60
CA ASP A 512 8.93 29.44 -17.79
C ASP A 512 8.58 28.55 -18.99
N PRO A 513 8.48 27.22 -18.80
CA PRO A 513 8.02 26.35 -19.86
C PRO A 513 6.59 26.77 -20.26
N SER A 514 6.35 26.98 -21.55
CA SER A 514 5.00 27.23 -22.04
C SER A 514 4.24 25.92 -22.11
N ASP A 515 2.94 25.97 -21.77
CA ASP A 515 1.96 24.87 -21.88
C ASP A 515 1.63 24.52 -23.35
N SER A 516 2.60 24.69 -24.25
CA SER A 516 2.58 24.16 -25.62
C SER A 516 2.67 22.62 -25.64
N GLY A 517 2.47 21.95 -24.50
CA GLY A 517 2.30 20.49 -24.37
C GLY A 517 1.13 19.91 -25.20
N VAL A 518 0.35 20.76 -25.89
CA VAL A 518 -0.58 20.37 -26.96
C VAL A 518 0.10 20.46 -28.34
N ILE A 519 1.38 20.10 -28.46
CA ILE A 519 1.89 19.62 -29.75
C ILE A 519 1.68 18.11 -29.74
N HIS A 520 0.55 17.69 -30.31
CA HIS A 520 0.15 16.29 -30.41
C HIS A 520 1.23 15.48 -31.13
N SER A 521 2.15 14.87 -30.39
CA SER A 521 3.02 13.85 -30.98
C SER A 521 2.15 12.64 -31.32
N ASN A 522 1.98 12.34 -32.61
CA ASN A 522 1.26 11.15 -33.05
C ASN A 522 2.11 9.86 -32.94
N VAL A 523 3.32 9.93 -32.37
CA VAL A 523 4.27 8.81 -32.24
C VAL A 523 3.62 7.59 -31.59
N ARG A 524 2.81 7.79 -30.54
CA ARG A 524 2.09 6.67 -29.89
C ARG A 524 1.06 6.03 -30.83
N GLN A 525 0.33 6.82 -31.61
CA GLN A 525 -0.62 6.29 -32.59
C GLN A 525 0.11 5.57 -33.74
N ARG A 526 1.22 6.15 -34.23
CA ARG A 526 2.08 5.52 -35.25
C ARG A 526 2.61 4.16 -34.79
N TRP A 527 3.08 4.08 -33.55
CA TRP A 527 3.47 2.80 -32.94
C TRP A 527 2.33 1.78 -32.89
N LEU A 528 1.14 2.19 -32.42
CA LEU A 528 -0.03 1.30 -32.36
C LEU A 528 -0.47 0.83 -33.76
N ASN A 529 -0.25 1.66 -34.79
CA ASN A 529 -0.53 1.32 -36.18
C ASN A 529 0.57 0.46 -36.82
N GLY A 530 1.65 0.14 -36.11
CA GLY A 530 2.75 -0.67 -36.63
C GLY A 530 3.66 0.07 -37.61
N ASP A 531 3.81 1.39 -37.47
CA ASP A 531 4.69 2.20 -38.33
C ASP A 531 6.16 1.67 -38.26
N PRO A 532 6.74 1.20 -39.38
CA PRO A 532 8.08 0.62 -39.41
C PRO A 532 9.17 1.57 -38.91
N ASP A 533 9.08 2.87 -39.20
CA ASP A 533 10.10 3.85 -38.82
C ASP A 533 10.12 4.04 -37.31
N VAL A 534 8.93 4.09 -36.69
CA VAL A 534 8.80 4.21 -35.23
C VAL A 534 9.27 2.93 -34.56
N ILE A 535 8.89 1.76 -35.08
CA ILE A 535 9.33 0.47 -34.54
C ILE A 535 10.85 0.36 -34.57
N GLU A 536 11.47 0.68 -35.71
CA GLU A 536 12.91 0.60 -35.87
C GLU A 536 13.63 1.60 -34.97
N ALA A 537 13.12 2.83 -34.85
CA ALA A 537 13.68 3.81 -33.93
C ALA A 537 13.64 3.33 -32.46
N MET A 538 12.58 2.66 -32.01
CA MET A 538 12.53 2.11 -30.64
C MET A 538 13.55 1.01 -30.40
N LYS A 539 13.83 0.16 -31.41
CA LYS A 539 14.92 -0.83 -31.33
C LYS A 539 16.28 -0.14 -31.27
N LEU A 540 16.51 0.87 -32.12
CA LEU A 540 17.75 1.64 -32.12
C LEU A 540 17.97 2.36 -30.78
N PHE A 541 16.92 2.91 -30.15
CA PHE A 541 17.03 3.44 -28.79
C PHE A 541 17.51 2.38 -27.79
N ALA A 542 16.96 1.16 -27.87
CA ALA A 542 17.36 0.06 -27.00
C ALA A 542 18.83 -0.35 -27.23
N GLU A 543 19.27 -0.45 -28.48
CA GLU A 543 20.68 -0.74 -28.83
C GLU A 543 21.65 0.35 -28.36
N LEU A 544 21.27 1.63 -28.49
CA LEU A 544 22.05 2.74 -27.98
C LEU A 544 22.20 2.65 -26.46
N THR A 545 21.13 2.23 -25.76
CA THR A 545 21.16 2.03 -24.32
C THR A 545 22.12 0.93 -23.90
N ASP A 546 22.13 -0.21 -24.59
CA ASP A 546 23.08 -1.30 -24.32
C ASP A 546 24.53 -0.84 -24.51
N LYS A 547 24.82 -0.17 -25.64
CA LYS A 547 26.16 0.39 -25.90
C LYS A 547 26.58 1.40 -24.85
N ALA A 548 25.65 2.25 -24.41
CA ALA A 548 25.93 3.27 -23.40
C ALA A 548 26.19 2.64 -22.02
N ARG A 549 25.51 1.54 -21.68
CA ARG A 549 25.82 0.78 -20.48
C ARG A 549 27.28 0.31 -20.51
N ASP A 550 27.71 -0.32 -21.60
CA ASP A 550 29.09 -0.79 -21.76
C ASP A 550 30.10 0.37 -21.67
N SER A 551 29.83 1.48 -22.35
CA SER A 551 30.69 2.68 -22.29
C SER A 551 30.77 3.27 -20.88
N MET A 552 29.67 3.28 -20.12
CA MET A 552 29.65 3.77 -18.73
C MET A 552 30.42 2.85 -17.79
N GLU A 553 30.23 1.53 -17.89
CA GLU A 553 30.93 0.53 -17.07
C GLU A 553 32.45 0.55 -17.32
N GLN A 554 32.86 0.76 -18.57
CA GLN A 554 34.27 0.92 -18.96
C GLN A 554 34.83 2.33 -18.69
N LYS A 555 34.01 3.26 -18.19
CA LYS A 555 34.34 4.69 -18.02
C LYS A 555 34.81 5.37 -19.31
N ASN A 556 34.43 4.85 -20.48
CA ASN A 556 34.64 5.52 -21.75
C ASN A 556 33.54 6.56 -21.99
N TRP A 557 33.68 7.70 -21.33
CA TRP A 557 32.69 8.76 -21.38
C TRP A 557 32.64 9.50 -22.72
N HIS A 558 33.72 9.45 -23.53
CA HIS A 558 33.71 10.03 -24.87
C HIS A 558 32.72 9.29 -25.78
N ASP A 559 32.73 7.95 -25.76
CA ASP A 559 31.74 7.16 -26.50
C ASP A 559 30.32 7.43 -26.01
N LEU A 560 30.12 7.57 -24.68
CA LEU A 560 28.83 7.96 -24.12
C LEU A 560 28.34 9.31 -24.66
N ALA A 561 29.22 10.31 -24.78
CA ALA A 561 28.89 11.61 -25.34
C ALA A 561 28.40 11.49 -26.80
N GLU A 562 29.05 10.65 -27.62
CA GLU A 562 28.60 10.38 -28.98
C GLU A 562 27.24 9.67 -29.02
N LEU A 563 27.03 8.68 -28.14
CA LEU A 563 25.77 7.96 -28.03
C LEU A 563 24.62 8.88 -27.59
N MET A 564 24.87 9.82 -26.67
CA MET A 564 23.90 10.84 -26.28
C MET A 564 23.48 11.72 -27.46
N ASN A 565 24.44 12.16 -28.29
CA ASN A 565 24.14 12.93 -29.49
C ASN A 565 23.33 12.10 -30.51
N LYS A 566 23.69 10.83 -30.71
CA LYS A 566 22.94 9.90 -31.57
C LYS A 566 21.50 9.71 -31.08
N ASN A 567 21.29 9.56 -29.76
CA ASN A 567 19.96 9.50 -29.16
C ASN A 567 19.16 10.78 -29.44
N LEU A 568 19.78 11.95 -29.34
CA LEU A 568 19.10 13.22 -29.62
C LEU A 568 18.67 13.32 -31.08
N GLU A 569 19.56 13.02 -32.02
CA GLU A 569 19.23 13.09 -33.45
C GLU A 569 18.16 12.06 -33.84
N LEU A 570 18.22 10.84 -33.29
CA LEU A 570 17.17 9.84 -33.49
C LEU A 570 15.83 10.35 -32.97
N ARG A 571 15.80 10.97 -31.77
CA ARG A 571 14.58 11.57 -31.23
C ARG A 571 14.05 12.70 -32.10
N ARG A 572 14.92 13.57 -32.62
CA ARG A 572 14.55 14.65 -33.54
C ARG A 572 13.92 14.10 -34.83
N SER A 573 14.45 13.00 -35.37
CA SER A 573 13.91 12.38 -36.58
C SER A 573 12.47 11.86 -36.41
N ILE A 574 12.11 11.36 -35.22
CA ILE A 574 10.79 10.78 -34.95
C ILE A 574 9.78 11.82 -34.48
N PHE A 575 10.18 12.73 -33.60
CA PHE A 575 9.28 13.73 -33.02
C PHE A 575 9.18 15.00 -33.85
N THR A 576 10.15 15.28 -34.73
CA THR A 576 10.31 16.55 -35.48
C THR A 576 10.62 17.75 -34.59
N ASP A 577 11.29 18.76 -35.17
CA ASP A 577 11.66 19.99 -34.48
C ASP A 577 10.43 20.78 -33.99
N ALA A 578 9.31 20.70 -34.72
CA ALA A 578 8.04 21.30 -34.31
C ALA A 578 7.55 20.73 -32.95
N CYS A 579 7.59 19.41 -32.75
CA CYS A 579 7.17 18.80 -31.49
C CYS A 579 8.14 19.07 -30.35
N LEU A 580 9.44 19.20 -30.63
CA LEU A 580 10.41 19.53 -29.58
C LEU A 580 10.30 20.98 -29.15
N GLY A 581 9.87 21.88 -30.03
CA GLY A 581 9.61 23.27 -29.70
C GLY A 581 10.88 24.13 -29.60
N PRO A 582 10.74 25.46 -29.79
CA PRO A 582 11.87 26.37 -30.00
C PRO A 582 12.79 26.50 -28.77
N GLY A 583 12.23 26.44 -27.55
CA GLY A 583 13.03 26.54 -26.33
C GLY A 583 14.03 25.38 -26.17
N ASN A 584 13.59 24.16 -26.46
CA ASN A 584 14.46 22.97 -26.41
C ASN A 584 15.54 23.03 -27.49
N LEU A 585 15.16 23.40 -28.72
CA LEU A 585 16.10 23.54 -29.84
C LEU A 585 17.16 24.61 -29.57
N LYS A 586 16.77 25.74 -28.97
CA LYS A 586 17.72 26.80 -28.61
C LYS A 586 18.71 26.34 -27.55
N MET A 587 18.24 25.62 -26.53
CA MET A 587 19.14 25.06 -25.52
C MET A 587 20.13 24.06 -26.13
N ILE A 588 19.69 23.22 -27.08
CA ILE A 588 20.54 22.27 -27.81
C ILE A 588 21.60 23.01 -28.64
N GLU A 589 21.22 24.05 -29.36
CA GLU A 589 22.11 24.84 -30.21
C GLU A 589 23.26 25.45 -29.40
N ILE A 590 22.94 26.08 -28.26
CA ILE A 590 23.93 26.70 -27.37
C ILE A 590 24.95 25.65 -26.88
N ALA A 591 24.49 24.46 -26.48
CA ALA A 591 25.39 23.39 -26.06
C ALA A 591 26.33 22.92 -27.16
N LYS A 592 25.80 22.74 -28.38
CA LYS A 592 26.61 22.32 -29.54
C LYS A 592 27.69 23.35 -29.88
N GLN A 593 27.37 24.65 -29.82
CA GLN A 593 28.34 25.73 -30.05
C GLN A 593 29.52 25.70 -29.07
N HIS A 594 29.31 25.20 -27.86
CA HIS A 594 30.34 25.07 -26.82
C HIS A 594 30.93 23.65 -26.73
N GLY A 595 30.67 22.78 -27.71
CA GLY A 595 31.25 21.43 -27.79
C GLY A 595 30.75 20.45 -26.72
N SER A 596 29.56 20.67 -26.18
CA SER A 596 28.95 19.79 -25.18
C SER A 596 27.96 18.82 -25.84
N ALA A 597 28.06 17.52 -25.52
CA ALA A 597 27.07 16.55 -25.94
C ALA A 597 25.79 16.73 -25.12
N VAL A 598 24.63 16.64 -25.76
CA VAL A 598 23.34 16.94 -25.11
C VAL A 598 22.20 16.09 -25.60
N LYS A 599 21.20 15.94 -24.74
CA LYS A 599 19.89 15.34 -25.08
C LYS A 599 18.82 15.72 -24.05
N LEU A 600 17.57 15.42 -24.35
CA LEU A 600 16.40 15.71 -23.49
C LEU A 600 16.21 14.64 -22.40
N PRO A 601 16.37 14.93 -21.09
CA PRO A 601 16.25 13.93 -20.03
C PRO A 601 14.84 13.36 -19.86
N GLY A 602 13.80 14.08 -20.32
CA GLY A 602 12.40 13.68 -20.25
C GLY A 602 11.62 13.99 -21.53
N SER A 603 10.36 14.41 -21.40
CA SER A 603 9.50 14.79 -22.53
C SER A 603 9.95 16.10 -23.21
N GLY A 604 10.42 17.08 -22.44
CA GLY A 604 10.92 18.37 -22.91
C GLY A 604 11.06 19.38 -21.77
N GLY A 605 11.56 20.58 -22.07
CA GLY A 605 11.71 21.70 -21.12
C GLY A 605 13.02 21.70 -20.33
N ALA A 606 13.81 20.64 -20.45
CA ALA A 606 15.17 20.55 -19.94
C ALA A 606 16.06 19.80 -20.92
N ILE A 607 17.37 19.98 -20.79
CA ILE A 607 18.42 19.20 -21.44
C ILE A 607 19.47 18.80 -20.40
N ILE A 608 20.03 17.62 -20.58
CA ILE A 608 21.24 17.20 -19.88
C ILE A 608 22.39 17.18 -20.86
N GLY A 609 23.59 17.41 -20.35
CA GLY A 609 24.77 17.29 -21.18
C GLY A 609 26.03 16.91 -20.45
N LEU A 610 27.04 16.64 -21.28
CA LEU A 610 28.36 16.20 -20.90
C LEU A 610 29.39 17.08 -21.61
N CYS A 611 30.17 17.82 -20.81
CA CYS A 611 31.24 18.68 -21.28
C CYS A 611 32.52 18.33 -20.52
N PHE A 612 33.57 17.92 -21.24
CA PHE A 612 34.85 17.52 -20.64
C PHE A 612 35.77 18.70 -20.34
N ASP A 613 35.58 19.83 -21.02
CA ASP A 613 36.40 21.03 -20.86
C ASP A 613 35.75 21.98 -19.84
N LEU A 614 36.40 22.14 -18.68
CA LEU A 614 35.92 22.99 -17.60
C LEU A 614 35.83 24.48 -17.99
N LYS A 615 36.69 24.96 -18.89
CA LYS A 615 36.61 26.35 -19.37
C LYS A 615 35.37 26.53 -20.23
N LYS A 616 35.16 25.62 -21.19
CA LYS A 616 33.94 25.63 -22.03
C LYS A 616 32.68 25.43 -21.21
N LEU A 617 32.72 24.66 -20.12
CA LEU A 617 31.59 24.51 -19.21
C LEU A 617 31.23 25.83 -18.52
N SER A 618 32.23 26.64 -18.14
CA SER A 618 32.00 27.97 -17.56
C SER A 618 31.42 28.95 -18.59
N GLU A 619 31.92 28.93 -19.82
CA GLU A 619 31.38 29.73 -20.93
C GLU A 619 29.94 29.31 -21.27
N LEU A 620 29.69 28.01 -21.34
CA LEU A 620 28.38 27.42 -21.58
C LEU A 620 27.36 27.84 -20.51
N LYS A 621 27.76 27.80 -19.23
CA LYS A 621 26.92 28.28 -18.12
C LYS A 621 26.52 29.74 -18.33
N LYS A 622 27.49 30.60 -18.69
CA LYS A 622 27.24 32.03 -18.94
C LYS A 622 26.29 32.21 -20.13
N ALA A 623 26.50 31.49 -21.22
CA ALA A 623 25.64 31.55 -22.41
C ALA A 623 24.19 31.12 -22.10
N TYR A 624 23.98 30.08 -21.29
CA TYR A 624 22.64 29.70 -20.85
C TYR A 624 21.98 30.79 -20.01
N GLN A 625 22.70 31.38 -19.06
CA GLN A 625 22.19 32.45 -18.19
C GLN A 625 21.84 33.71 -18.98
N GLU A 626 22.67 34.11 -19.94
CA GLU A 626 22.41 35.25 -20.85
C GLU A 626 21.20 35.00 -21.75
N ALA A 627 20.98 33.75 -22.17
CA ALA A 627 19.80 33.35 -22.94
C ALA A 627 18.54 33.14 -22.07
N GLY A 628 18.60 33.38 -20.76
CA GLY A 628 17.45 33.28 -19.84
C GLY A 628 17.10 31.86 -19.39
N PHE A 629 17.98 30.88 -19.62
CA PHE A 629 17.84 29.51 -19.15
C PHE A 629 18.46 29.33 -17.76
N VAL A 630 17.94 28.37 -17.00
CA VAL A 630 18.55 27.98 -15.73
C VAL A 630 19.59 26.91 -15.98
N PHE A 631 20.75 27.00 -15.32
CA PHE A 631 21.83 26.03 -15.40
C PHE A 631 22.22 25.56 -14.00
N CYS A 632 22.36 24.25 -13.81
CA CYS A 632 22.92 23.68 -12.59
C CYS A 632 23.81 22.46 -12.90
N GLN A 633 24.79 22.22 -12.02
CA GLN A 633 25.53 20.96 -12.01
C GLN A 633 24.68 19.88 -11.34
N ILE A 634 24.68 18.69 -11.91
CA ILE A 634 23.93 17.56 -11.36
C ILE A 634 24.68 17.00 -10.16
N VAL A 635 23.94 16.79 -9.08
CA VAL A 635 24.38 16.07 -7.89
C VAL A 635 23.68 14.72 -7.92
N PRO A 636 24.38 13.62 -8.26
CA PRO A 636 23.81 12.28 -8.20
C PRO A 636 23.29 11.96 -6.79
N TYR A 637 22.12 11.33 -6.70
CA TYR A 637 21.65 10.78 -5.43
C TYR A 637 22.10 9.32 -5.31
N CYS A 638 22.72 8.95 -4.18
CA CYS A 638 23.20 7.59 -3.92
C CYS A 638 22.42 6.97 -2.74
N PRO A 639 21.63 5.91 -2.96
CA PRO A 639 20.93 5.22 -1.87
C PRO A 639 21.96 4.59 -0.91
N GLY A 640 21.77 4.77 0.39
CA GLY A 640 22.66 4.23 1.44
C GLY A 640 23.62 5.24 2.09
N ASN A 641 23.72 6.47 1.58
CA ASN A 641 24.52 7.55 2.21
C ASN A 641 23.70 8.43 3.18
N THR A 642 22.69 7.86 3.85
CA THR A 642 22.01 8.51 4.98
C THR A 642 22.84 8.32 6.26
N GLY A 643 24.03 8.91 6.25
CA GLY A 643 24.87 9.10 7.42
C GLY A 643 25.25 10.58 7.50
N GLY A 644 24.59 11.31 8.40
CA GLY A 644 25.01 12.63 8.85
C GLY A 644 24.47 13.83 8.06
N GLN A 645 23.27 14.29 8.43
CA GLN A 645 23.03 15.70 8.76
C GLN A 645 22.16 15.78 10.00
#